data_AF-A0AA38PPW1-F1
#
_entry.id   AF-A0AA38PPW1-F1
#
_cell.length_a   1.000
_cell.length_b   1.000
_cell.length_c   1.000
_cell.angle_alpha   90.00
_cell.angle_beta   90.00
_cell.angle_gamma   90.00
#
_symmetry.space_group_name_H-M   'P 1'
#
loop_
_entity.id
_entity.type
_entity.pdbx_description
1 polymer ?
#
loop_
_entity_poly.entity_id
_entity_poly.type
_entity_poly.pdbx_seq_one_letter_code
_entity_poly.pdbx_strand_id
1 'polypeptide(L)'
;MKSQVSHELTIPQQTRYLVSINMGKVERLVYDQSFETILNDLGLDARGVAAPEGWEIDGALLRSSICRLRGICTHPQVGQVVGQNERLYKPGALKTMADVLQNMKDQNWRNLIEDWKSQVQAMIRVAQLKQLNTQALNRFQSTLEVLLATEKEAERMIAEIGRVITEHDVKGEALKREAAERRALRGTSSNKGKGKEREESPISEDERDEEDNDEEDDDLPKTAAGKEHRDKRNALVHRLREARIQFHRVKFLQGDVYHNLGKTYFVQENNAYAAAEAVRRDLLKTTEQDAKKGMDQPDLDLIGGSGKAGVGKSDLFIPRYPHAHMNAHVVDQIEEFHEIIEYVLNEQTELLWEWRNKIHSLLTLSLNPGEDDADGQEYQRTLDNQGEAETYLQAYAALLADRREALTSERTLLAAHDAKAVKQRKTRAAMKAIAQDIMVIPDAVEIQPEHQVLYRELSEKHQSLLRDLNGRAIRSILIDLTGAHGRTGKNDPERMLFAAAIADLRKLLSSQQSLMDKVSAELALFRKAFNQRVLYFRQLQEISDSVAEVEFEGSRQNALDETESETKNLEAKIIATQAHQRYLDHLVKSNEEDELDEDGKCCILCRCDFERGFITNCAHIFCEGCLKEWMGKKDGKDCPVCRVKIDPGNLQSFKLIEPQQPAAPNTIVNGEVVPTSRRKIDYNNPLFNTPFMSQTEVAQLTKLYDERLVKLERLLAILLGVLFLLTFFTFFSNLFLTHQGREASSAQNQWAHFTIPILSPFASVVEHEVSVVGSRTIFGSCLIIAGLAYFLLRHWINSSIRLRPAS
;
A
#
# COMPACT_ATOMS: atom_id res chain seq x y z
N MET A 1 -62.78 -32.51 -6.30
CA MET A 1 -61.40 -32.16 -6.74
C MET A 1 -60.47 -31.80 -5.59
N LYS A 2 -60.66 -30.72 -4.80
CA LYS A 2 -59.73 -30.41 -3.69
C LYS A 2 -59.60 -31.50 -2.61
N SER A 3 -60.66 -32.24 -2.29
CA SER A 3 -60.64 -33.37 -1.33
C SER A 3 -59.98 -34.65 -1.87
N GLN A 4 -59.83 -34.78 -3.19
CA GLN A 4 -59.19 -35.93 -3.82
C GLN A 4 -57.66 -35.77 -3.92
N VAL A 5 -57.12 -34.56 -3.75
CA VAL A 5 -55.67 -34.28 -3.83
C VAL A 5 -55.08 -33.94 -2.45
N SER A 6 -55.91 -33.85 -1.41
CA SER A 6 -55.45 -33.46 -0.06
C SER A 6 -54.53 -34.49 0.61
N HIS A 7 -54.64 -35.77 0.23
CA HIS A 7 -53.79 -36.84 0.75
C HIS A 7 -52.45 -36.96 0.00
N GLU A 8 -52.37 -36.44 -1.23
CA GLU A 8 -51.12 -36.34 -2.00
C GLU A 8 -50.27 -35.12 -1.58
N LEU A 9 -50.89 -34.11 -0.95
CA LEU A 9 -50.25 -32.89 -0.43
C LEU A 9 -49.95 -32.97 1.08
N THR A 10 -49.53 -34.13 1.58
CA THR A 10 -49.16 -34.30 2.99
C THR A 10 -47.70 -33.84 3.18
N ILE A 11 -47.49 -32.56 3.48
CA ILE A 11 -46.15 -32.02 3.76
C ILE A 11 -45.66 -32.66 5.07
N PRO A 12 -44.48 -33.31 5.10
CA PRO A 12 -43.92 -33.88 6.32
C PRO A 12 -43.72 -32.80 7.39
N GLN A 13 -43.79 -33.20 8.66
CA GLN A 13 -43.66 -32.27 9.78
C GLN A 13 -42.31 -31.54 9.71
N GLN A 14 -42.35 -30.22 9.50
CA GLN A 14 -41.13 -29.41 9.43
C GLN A 14 -40.49 -29.30 10.82
N THR A 15 -39.26 -29.78 10.95
CA THR A 15 -38.44 -29.67 12.17
C THR A 15 -37.41 -28.56 12.00
N ARG A 16 -37.27 -27.70 13.02
CA ARG A 16 -36.26 -26.64 13.06
C ARG A 16 -35.25 -26.96 14.16
N TYR A 17 -33.99 -27.08 13.79
CA TYR A 17 -32.87 -27.26 14.72
C TYR A 17 -32.08 -25.95 14.84
N LEU A 18 -31.74 -25.57 16.07
CA LEU A 18 -30.79 -24.50 16.34
C LEU A 18 -29.43 -25.13 16.62
N VAL A 19 -28.48 -24.96 15.69
CA VAL A 19 -27.12 -25.47 15.84
C VAL A 19 -26.24 -24.37 16.43
N SER A 20 -25.79 -24.54 17.67
CA SER A 20 -24.82 -23.63 18.26
C SER A 20 -23.45 -23.81 17.58
N ILE A 21 -22.91 -22.74 17.04
CA ILE A 21 -21.54 -22.65 16.54
C ILE A 21 -20.83 -21.67 17.48
N ASN A 22 -19.73 -22.08 18.11
CA ASN A 22 -18.89 -21.10 18.80
C ASN A 22 -17.67 -20.77 17.94
N MET A 23 -16.97 -19.70 18.30
CA MET A 23 -15.76 -19.25 17.60
C MET A 23 -14.52 -19.96 18.14
N GLY A 24 -13.55 -20.20 17.28
CA GLY A 24 -12.22 -20.63 17.69
C GLY A 24 -11.43 -19.48 18.35
N LYS A 25 -10.27 -19.78 18.96
CA LYS A 25 -9.42 -18.76 19.64
C LYS A 25 -9.06 -17.60 18.72
N VAL A 26 -8.64 -17.91 17.48
CA VAL A 26 -8.22 -16.92 16.48
C VAL A 26 -9.39 -16.09 15.97
N GLU A 27 -10.52 -16.72 15.65
CA GLU A 27 -11.73 -16.00 15.23
C GLU A 27 -12.24 -15.07 16.32
N ARG A 28 -12.19 -15.52 17.57
CA ARG A 28 -12.59 -14.71 18.71
C ARG A 28 -11.70 -13.49 18.88
N LEU A 29 -10.38 -13.67 18.75
CA LEU A 29 -9.42 -12.56 18.75
C LEU A 29 -9.74 -11.54 17.65
N VAL A 30 -9.90 -12.00 16.40
CA VAL A 30 -10.23 -11.12 15.27
C VAL A 30 -11.56 -10.41 15.47
N TYR A 31 -12.55 -11.12 16.00
CA TYR A 31 -13.86 -10.57 16.30
C TYR A 31 -13.77 -9.48 17.36
N ASP A 32 -13.10 -9.75 18.49
CA ASP A 32 -13.00 -8.81 19.60
C ASP A 32 -12.20 -7.55 19.19
N GLN A 33 -11.09 -7.69 18.45
CA GLN A 33 -10.34 -6.55 17.90
C GLN A 33 -11.16 -5.72 16.90
N SER A 34 -11.87 -6.38 15.99
CA SER A 34 -12.72 -5.70 15.03
C SER A 34 -13.87 -4.98 15.73
N PHE A 35 -14.42 -5.59 16.78
CA PHE A 35 -15.48 -5.01 17.60
C PHE A 35 -15.00 -3.76 18.33
N GLU A 36 -13.83 -3.79 18.97
CA GLU A 36 -13.23 -2.61 19.61
C GLU A 36 -12.98 -1.48 18.61
N THR A 37 -12.46 -1.81 17.42
CA THR A 37 -12.23 -0.82 16.35
C THR A 37 -13.55 -0.19 15.91
N ILE A 38 -14.58 -1.00 15.68
CA ILE A 38 -15.92 -0.54 15.30
C ILE A 38 -16.55 0.34 16.38
N LEU A 39 -16.36 0.00 17.67
CA LEU A 39 -16.86 0.83 18.76
C LEU A 39 -16.19 2.21 18.76
N ASN A 40 -14.87 2.26 18.56
CA ASN A 40 -14.14 3.51 18.44
C ASN A 40 -14.60 4.33 17.23
N ASP A 41 -14.77 3.69 16.06
CA ASP A 41 -15.26 4.34 14.83
C ASP A 41 -16.68 4.91 15.01
N LEU A 42 -17.51 4.20 15.79
CA LEU A 42 -18.85 4.65 16.15
C LEU A 42 -18.85 5.66 17.31
N GLY A 43 -17.71 6.00 17.92
CA GLY A 43 -17.64 6.92 19.07
C GLY A 43 -18.26 6.35 20.36
N LEU A 44 -18.29 5.02 20.49
CA LEU A 44 -18.82 4.29 21.64
C LEU A 44 -17.67 3.78 22.54
N ASP A 45 -17.89 3.82 23.85
CA ASP A 45 -16.99 3.17 24.81
C ASP A 45 -17.11 1.63 24.74
N ALA A 46 -16.23 0.92 25.46
CA ALA A 46 -16.24 -0.56 25.54
C ALA A 46 -17.57 -1.16 26.07
N ARG A 47 -18.45 -0.35 26.65
CA ARG A 47 -19.78 -0.73 27.16
C ARG A 47 -20.90 -0.36 26.18
N GLY A 48 -20.57 0.26 25.05
CA GLY A 48 -21.54 0.74 24.06
C GLY A 48 -22.20 2.07 24.44
N VAL A 49 -21.59 2.85 25.33
CA VAL A 49 -22.07 4.19 25.73
C VAL A 49 -21.37 5.25 24.88
N ALA A 50 -22.14 6.19 24.34
CA ALA A 50 -21.59 7.31 23.58
C ALA A 50 -20.61 8.14 24.40
N ALA A 51 -19.43 8.41 23.84
CA ALA A 51 -18.42 9.24 24.49
C ALA A 51 -18.75 10.76 24.51
N PRO A 52 -19.41 11.34 23.49
CA PRO A 52 -19.79 12.76 23.48
C PRO A 52 -21.29 13.02 23.76
N GLU A 53 -21.61 14.16 24.37
CA GLU A 53 -22.98 14.67 24.49
C GLU A 53 -23.47 15.15 23.10
N GLY A 54 -24.62 14.62 22.63
CA GLY A 54 -25.16 14.92 21.29
C GLY A 54 -24.77 13.92 20.19
N TRP A 55 -24.31 12.74 20.56
CA TRP A 55 -23.95 11.66 19.64
C TRP A 55 -25.13 11.18 18.78
N GLU A 56 -24.94 11.16 17.46
CA GLU A 56 -25.89 10.60 16.48
C GLU A 56 -25.30 9.33 15.83
N ILE A 57 -26.14 8.32 15.63
CA ILE A 57 -25.73 7.04 15.04
C ILE A 57 -25.63 7.17 13.52
N ASP A 58 -24.44 6.95 12.97
CA ASP A 58 -24.31 6.67 11.54
C ASP A 58 -24.86 5.25 11.24
N GLY A 59 -26.10 5.22 10.75
CA GLY A 59 -26.77 3.97 10.39
C GLY A 59 -26.10 3.21 9.23
N ALA A 60 -25.37 3.89 8.34
CA ALA A 60 -24.64 3.23 7.26
C ALA A 60 -23.40 2.53 7.80
N LEU A 61 -22.61 3.21 8.62
CA LEU A 61 -21.47 2.64 9.31
C LEU A 61 -21.89 1.46 10.19
N LEU A 62 -22.91 1.63 11.04
CA LEU A 62 -23.42 0.56 11.91
C LEU A 62 -23.85 -0.68 11.13
N ARG A 63 -24.60 -0.52 10.03
CA ARG A 63 -25.01 -1.65 9.18
C ARG A 63 -23.81 -2.35 8.56
N SER A 64 -22.85 -1.58 8.03
CA SER A 64 -21.63 -2.15 7.45
C SER A 64 -20.79 -2.90 8.49
N SER A 65 -20.71 -2.37 9.71
CA SER A 65 -19.99 -2.93 10.85
C SER A 65 -20.63 -4.22 11.37
N ILE A 66 -21.96 -4.28 11.48
CA ILE A 66 -22.68 -5.52 11.86
C ILE A 66 -22.50 -6.59 10.77
N CYS A 67 -22.59 -6.22 9.50
CA CYS A 67 -22.34 -7.14 8.40
C CYS A 67 -20.89 -7.68 8.42
N ARG A 68 -19.91 -6.82 8.72
CA ARG A 68 -18.50 -7.19 8.91
C ARG A 68 -18.33 -8.18 10.07
N LEU A 69 -18.86 -7.87 11.26
CA LEU A 69 -18.79 -8.76 12.44
C LEU A 69 -19.45 -10.11 12.16
N ARG A 70 -20.61 -10.12 11.49
CA ARG A 70 -21.27 -11.36 11.06
C ARG A 70 -20.40 -12.15 10.07
N GLY A 71 -19.70 -11.46 9.17
CA GLY A 71 -18.74 -12.08 8.24
C GLY A 71 -17.59 -12.77 8.97
N ILE A 72 -17.00 -12.11 9.97
CA ILE A 72 -15.90 -12.66 10.80
C ILE A 72 -16.32 -13.96 11.50
N CYS A 73 -17.56 -14.05 11.99
CA CYS A 73 -18.10 -15.26 12.61
C CYS A 73 -18.14 -16.48 11.67
N THR A 74 -18.08 -16.26 10.35
CA THR A 74 -17.99 -17.34 9.35
C THR A 74 -16.54 -17.64 8.97
N HIS A 75 -15.76 -16.58 8.73
CA HIS A 75 -14.32 -16.64 8.50
C HIS A 75 -13.73 -15.22 8.62
N PRO A 76 -12.54 -15.03 9.21
CA PRO A 76 -11.89 -13.71 9.31
C PRO A 76 -11.84 -12.94 7.98
N GLN A 77 -11.50 -13.64 6.89
CA GLN A 77 -11.43 -13.05 5.55
C GLN A 77 -12.79 -12.62 5.00
N VAL A 78 -13.89 -13.31 5.35
CA VAL A 78 -15.24 -12.98 4.86
C VAL A 78 -15.73 -11.65 5.45
N GLY A 79 -15.33 -11.33 6.69
CA GLY A 79 -15.57 -10.00 7.28
C GLY A 79 -14.84 -8.86 6.57
N GLN A 80 -13.64 -9.13 6.04
CA GLN A 80 -12.80 -8.15 5.35
C GLN A 80 -13.25 -7.87 3.90
N VAL A 81 -14.01 -8.79 3.28
CA VAL A 81 -14.55 -8.66 1.91
C VAL A 81 -15.70 -7.64 1.82
N VAL A 82 -16.33 -7.25 2.94
CA VAL A 82 -17.51 -6.34 2.95
C VAL A 82 -17.12 -4.85 2.81
N GLY A 83 -15.98 -4.53 2.17
CA GLY A 83 -15.51 -3.17 1.90
C GLY A 83 -14.96 -3.02 0.47
N GLN A 84 -14.99 -1.81 -0.08
CA GLN A 84 -14.83 -1.40 -1.51
C GLN A 84 -13.61 -1.92 -2.31
N ASN A 85 -12.77 -2.81 -1.78
CA ASN A 85 -11.65 -3.43 -2.46
C ASN A 85 -11.92 -4.90 -2.86
N GLU A 86 -13.07 -5.15 -3.49
CA GLU A 86 -13.40 -6.46 -4.11
C GLU A 86 -12.41 -6.90 -5.20
N ARG A 87 -11.60 -5.99 -5.74
CA ARG A 87 -10.75 -6.25 -6.93
C ARG A 87 -9.34 -6.77 -6.64
N LEU A 88 -8.88 -6.78 -5.38
CA LEU A 88 -7.49 -7.13 -5.03
C LEU A 88 -7.30 -8.59 -4.59
N TYR A 89 -8.37 -9.35 -4.38
CA TYR A 89 -8.28 -10.74 -3.93
C TYR A 89 -8.71 -11.71 -5.03
N LYS A 90 -7.81 -12.64 -5.39
CA LYS A 90 -8.12 -13.73 -6.32
C LYS A 90 -9.35 -14.51 -5.79
N PRO A 91 -10.43 -14.66 -6.57
CA PRO A 91 -11.58 -15.45 -6.16
C PRO A 91 -11.16 -16.92 -6.13
N GLY A 92 -11.23 -17.58 -4.96
CA GLY A 92 -11.25 -19.05 -4.92
C GLY A 92 -10.57 -19.79 -3.76
N ALA A 93 -9.79 -19.14 -2.88
CA ALA A 93 -9.20 -19.84 -1.73
C ALA A 93 -9.30 -18.99 -0.46
N LEU A 94 -10.15 -19.40 0.47
CA LEU A 94 -10.11 -18.90 1.84
C LEU A 94 -8.77 -19.34 2.45
N LYS A 95 -8.02 -18.40 3.04
CA LYS A 95 -6.79 -18.72 3.77
C LYS A 95 -7.08 -19.70 4.91
N THR A 96 -6.13 -20.56 5.24
CA THR A 96 -6.31 -21.42 6.42
C THR A 96 -6.22 -20.58 7.70
N MET A 97 -6.74 -21.10 8.82
CA MET A 97 -6.66 -20.38 10.09
C MET A 97 -5.20 -20.16 10.54
N ALA A 98 -4.30 -21.09 10.23
CA ALA A 98 -2.87 -20.95 10.45
C ALA A 98 -2.28 -19.79 9.61
N ASP A 99 -2.65 -19.69 8.33
CA ASP A 99 -2.21 -18.58 7.47
C ASP A 99 -2.75 -17.24 7.96
N VAL A 100 -3.99 -17.19 8.45
CA VAL A 100 -4.58 -15.97 9.05
C VAL A 100 -3.79 -15.55 10.28
N LEU A 101 -3.49 -16.49 11.18
CA LEU A 101 -2.67 -16.25 12.38
C LEU A 101 -1.28 -15.74 12.01
N GLN A 102 -0.62 -16.36 11.03
CA GLN A 102 0.70 -15.95 10.56
C GLN A 102 0.67 -14.54 9.95
N ASN A 103 -0.38 -14.19 9.20
CA ASN A 103 -0.56 -12.84 8.67
C ASN A 103 -0.79 -11.81 9.80
N MET A 104 -1.55 -12.16 10.84
CA MET A 104 -1.73 -11.29 12.01
C MET A 104 -0.42 -11.08 12.75
N LYS A 105 0.36 -12.14 12.94
CA LYS A 105 1.71 -12.09 13.54
C LYS A 105 2.64 -11.19 12.73
N ASP A 106 2.68 -11.37 11.41
CA ASP A 106 3.51 -10.56 10.52
C ASP A 106 3.05 -9.09 10.52
N GLN A 107 1.75 -8.82 10.53
CA GLN A 107 1.21 -7.46 10.56
C GLN A 107 1.51 -6.76 11.90
N ASN A 108 1.33 -7.45 13.02
CA ASN A 108 1.63 -6.91 14.33
C ASN A 108 3.13 -6.62 14.48
N TRP A 109 3.99 -7.51 13.97
CA TRP A 109 5.44 -7.28 13.94
C TRP A 109 5.80 -6.07 13.05
N ARG A 110 5.16 -5.90 11.88
CA ARG A 110 5.37 -4.70 11.04
C ARG A 110 5.01 -3.42 11.78
N ASN A 111 3.87 -3.40 12.47
CA ASN A 111 3.45 -2.26 13.28
C ASN A 111 4.42 -2.00 14.43
N LEU A 112 4.93 -3.06 15.08
CA LEU A 112 5.94 -2.95 16.13
C LEU A 112 7.22 -2.27 15.64
N ILE A 113 7.76 -2.71 14.50
CA ILE A 113 8.98 -2.13 13.94
C ILE A 113 8.75 -0.68 13.49
N GLU A 114 7.57 -0.36 12.93
CA GLU A 114 7.23 1.01 12.56
C GLU A 114 7.13 1.93 13.79
N ASP A 115 6.39 1.51 14.84
CA ASP A 115 6.27 2.27 16.08
C ASP A 115 7.65 2.45 16.76
N TRP A 116 8.52 1.44 16.69
CA TRP A 116 9.88 1.51 17.23
C TRP A 116 10.77 2.47 16.44
N LYS A 117 10.67 2.47 15.10
CA LYS A 117 11.34 3.43 14.23
C LYS A 117 10.89 4.86 14.56
N SER A 118 9.58 5.08 14.71
CA SER A 118 9.02 6.37 15.12
C SER A 118 9.52 6.80 16.49
N GLN A 119 9.67 5.88 17.45
CA GLN A 119 10.25 6.18 18.76
C GLN A 119 11.69 6.66 18.64
N VAL A 120 12.52 5.97 17.85
CA VAL A 120 13.91 6.38 17.61
C VAL A 120 13.96 7.75 16.95
N GLN A 121 13.13 8.02 15.94
CA GLN A 121 13.03 9.33 15.29
C GLN A 121 12.61 10.45 16.26
N ALA A 122 11.61 10.20 17.12
CA ALA A 122 11.17 11.14 18.14
C ALA A 122 12.29 11.43 19.15
N MET A 123 13.02 10.40 19.60
CA MET A 123 14.17 10.58 20.51
C MET A 123 15.31 11.39 19.87
N ILE A 124 15.59 11.19 18.58
CA ILE A 124 16.55 12.02 17.83
C ILE A 124 16.08 13.48 17.79
N ARG A 125 14.79 13.71 17.49
CA ARG A 125 14.20 15.05 17.48
C ARG A 125 14.29 15.72 18.86
N VAL A 126 14.03 14.99 19.95
CA VAL A 126 14.23 15.49 21.33
C VAL A 126 15.68 15.90 21.56
N ALA A 127 16.65 15.10 21.12
CA ALA A 127 18.07 15.39 21.27
C ALA A 127 18.47 16.69 20.56
N GLN A 128 18.04 16.86 19.29
CA GLN A 128 18.30 18.06 18.50
C GLN A 128 17.60 19.31 19.08
N LEU A 129 16.35 19.20 19.54
CA LEU A 129 15.64 20.30 20.21
C LEU A 129 16.29 20.70 21.54
N LYS A 130 16.90 19.76 22.28
CA LYS A 130 17.70 20.04 23.49
C LYS A 130 19.02 20.73 23.14
N GLN A 131 19.66 20.35 22.04
CA GLN A 131 20.90 20.96 21.56
C GLN A 131 20.72 22.44 21.18
N LEU A 132 19.58 22.80 20.59
CA LEU A 132 19.24 24.18 20.22
C LEU A 132 18.98 25.10 21.41
N ASN A 133 18.86 24.57 22.65
CA ASN A 133 18.61 25.39 23.82
C ASN A 133 19.86 26.16 24.26
N THR A 134 19.98 27.43 23.83
CA THR A 134 21.08 28.33 24.22
C THR A 134 21.08 28.75 25.68
N GLN A 135 19.98 28.57 26.42
CA GLN A 135 19.86 28.98 27.82
C GLN A 135 20.42 27.93 28.79
N ALA A 136 20.52 26.66 28.38
CA ALA A 136 21.01 25.58 29.23
C ALA A 136 22.53 25.37 29.08
N LEU A 137 23.28 25.60 30.16
CA LEU A 137 24.75 25.42 30.17
C LEU A 137 25.19 23.96 29.97
N ASN A 138 24.38 23.00 30.43
CA ASN A 138 24.62 21.56 30.32
C ASN A 138 23.88 20.92 29.13
N ARG A 139 23.45 21.71 28.13
CA ARG A 139 22.66 21.22 26.99
C ARG A 139 23.27 20.01 26.29
N PHE A 140 24.56 20.05 26.00
CA PHE A 140 25.26 19.00 25.27
C PHE A 140 25.37 17.70 26.08
N GLN A 141 25.47 17.80 27.41
CA GLN A 141 25.50 16.63 28.28
C GLN A 141 24.13 15.96 28.38
N SER A 142 23.05 16.76 28.50
CA SER A 142 21.68 16.24 28.45
C SER A 142 21.33 15.65 27.08
N THR A 143 21.76 16.29 25.99
CA THR A 143 21.63 15.75 24.62
C THR A 143 22.38 14.43 24.48
N LEU A 144 23.61 14.34 25.01
CA LEU A 144 24.40 13.11 24.95
C LEU A 144 23.72 11.95 25.67
N GLU A 145 23.14 12.19 26.86
CA GLU A 145 22.37 11.16 27.59
C GLU A 145 21.20 10.62 26.77
N VAL A 146 20.46 11.50 26.09
CA VAL A 146 19.38 11.08 25.18
C VAL A 146 19.94 10.29 24.01
N LEU A 147 21.00 10.77 23.34
CA LEU A 147 21.60 10.08 22.19
C LEU A 147 22.17 8.70 22.54
N LEU A 148 22.78 8.52 23.72
CA LEU A 148 23.26 7.22 24.19
C LEU A 148 22.10 6.25 24.49
N ALA A 149 20.96 6.75 24.95
CA ALA A 149 19.76 5.94 25.08
C ALA A 149 19.19 5.57 23.69
N THR A 150 19.12 6.53 22.77
CA THR A 150 18.67 6.30 21.39
C THR A 150 19.54 5.30 20.64
N GLU A 151 20.87 5.35 20.83
CA GLU A 151 21.81 4.40 20.26
C GLU A 151 21.45 2.97 20.64
N LYS A 152 21.23 2.71 21.94
CA LYS A 152 20.84 1.38 22.43
C LYS A 152 19.52 0.92 21.81
N GLU A 153 18.55 1.82 21.65
CA GLU A 153 17.28 1.47 20.99
C GLU A 153 17.45 1.14 19.51
N ALA A 154 18.24 1.93 18.79
CA ALA A 154 18.54 1.68 17.39
C ALA A 154 19.29 0.36 17.17
N GLU A 155 20.27 0.03 18.04
CA GLU A 155 20.97 -1.26 18.00
C GLU A 155 20.03 -2.44 18.26
N ARG A 156 19.14 -2.32 19.25
CA ARG A 156 18.13 -3.36 19.54
C ARG A 156 17.19 -3.58 18.36
N MET A 157 16.75 -2.51 17.70
CA MET A 157 15.91 -2.58 16.51
C MET A 157 16.64 -3.26 15.35
N ILE A 158 17.89 -2.89 15.07
CA ILE A 158 18.73 -3.51 14.02
C ILE A 158 18.94 -5.00 14.30
N ALA A 159 19.24 -5.37 15.55
CA ALA A 159 19.45 -6.77 15.94
C ALA A 159 18.18 -7.62 15.76
N GLU A 160 17.00 -7.09 16.12
CA GLU A 160 15.73 -7.79 15.96
C GLU A 160 15.36 -7.99 14.48
N ILE A 161 15.53 -6.97 13.64
CA ILE A 161 15.30 -7.10 12.19
C ILE A 161 16.28 -8.11 11.58
N GLY A 162 17.56 -8.06 11.99
CA GLY A 162 18.58 -9.01 11.56
C GLY A 162 18.24 -10.46 11.93
N ARG A 163 17.72 -10.71 13.13
CA ARG A 163 17.24 -12.03 13.57
C ARG A 163 16.10 -12.54 12.70
N VAL A 164 15.14 -11.68 12.35
CA VAL A 164 14.01 -12.08 11.50
C VAL A 164 14.45 -12.37 10.06
N ILE A 165 15.44 -11.62 9.54
CA ILE A 165 16.03 -11.90 8.23
C ILE A 165 16.71 -13.27 8.22
N THR A 166 17.53 -13.60 9.23
CA THR A 166 18.20 -14.91 9.28
C THR A 166 17.21 -16.07 9.38
N GLU A 167 16.14 -15.92 10.18
CA GLU A 167 15.04 -16.90 10.24
C GLU A 167 14.32 -17.06 8.90
N HIS A 168 14.15 -15.96 8.16
CA HIS A 168 13.52 -15.95 6.85
C HIS A 168 14.42 -16.57 5.76
N ASP A 169 15.73 -16.32 5.81
CA ASP A 169 16.71 -16.88 4.89
C ASP A 169 16.83 -18.40 5.05
N VAL A 170 16.76 -18.93 6.28
CA VAL A 170 16.70 -20.38 6.53
C VAL A 170 15.49 -21.02 5.83
N LYS A 171 14.33 -20.34 5.83
CA LYS A 171 13.13 -20.80 5.09
C LYS A 171 13.35 -20.72 3.57
N GLY A 172 14.08 -19.70 3.11
CA GLY A 172 14.45 -19.54 1.70
C GLY A 172 15.34 -20.68 1.21
N GLU A 173 16.36 -21.04 1.98
CA GLU A 173 17.26 -22.15 1.67
C GLU A 173 16.53 -23.50 1.65
N ALA A 174 15.51 -23.69 2.51
CA ALA A 174 14.64 -24.86 2.44
C ALA A 174 13.83 -24.91 1.13
N LEU A 175 13.28 -23.77 0.68
CA LEU A 175 12.57 -23.67 -0.59
C LEU A 175 13.49 -23.88 -1.80
N LYS A 176 14.71 -23.34 -1.76
CA LYS A 176 15.74 -23.56 -2.78
C LYS A 176 16.09 -25.05 -2.88
N ARG A 177 16.27 -25.74 -1.74
CA ARG A 177 16.53 -27.18 -1.69
C ARG A 177 15.36 -27.99 -2.27
N GLU A 178 14.13 -27.70 -1.87
CA GLU A 178 12.94 -28.38 -2.40
C GLU A 178 12.81 -28.16 -3.92
N ALA A 179 13.08 -26.93 -4.39
CA ALA A 179 13.08 -26.62 -5.82
C ALA A 179 14.16 -27.39 -6.58
N ALA A 180 15.38 -27.48 -6.02
CA ALA A 180 16.48 -28.24 -6.59
C ALA A 180 16.16 -29.75 -6.66
N GLU A 181 15.56 -30.32 -5.62
CA GLU A 181 15.10 -31.71 -5.60
C GLU A 181 14.02 -31.97 -6.65
N ARG A 182 13.02 -31.07 -6.78
CA ARG A 182 12.00 -31.15 -7.84
C ARG A 182 12.61 -31.04 -9.25
N ARG A 183 13.64 -30.19 -9.43
CA ARG A 183 14.40 -30.10 -10.70
C ARG A 183 15.15 -31.41 -10.98
N ALA A 184 15.81 -32.00 -9.98
CA ALA A 184 16.53 -33.27 -10.11
C ALA A 184 15.59 -34.45 -10.45
N LEU A 185 14.40 -34.50 -9.83
CA LEU A 185 13.35 -35.48 -10.11
C LEU A 185 12.77 -35.34 -11.53
N ARG A 186 12.66 -34.11 -12.05
CA ARG A 186 12.26 -33.87 -13.46
C ARG A 186 13.38 -34.21 -14.45
N GLY A 187 14.64 -33.97 -14.07
CA GLY A 187 15.84 -34.21 -14.87
C GLY A 187 16.08 -35.68 -15.25
N THR A 188 15.42 -36.63 -14.59
CA THR A 188 15.53 -38.07 -14.88
C THR A 188 14.56 -38.57 -15.96
N SER A 189 13.70 -37.71 -16.53
CA SER A 189 12.73 -38.09 -17.58
C SER A 189 12.94 -37.39 -18.93
N SER A 190 14.16 -36.93 -19.25
CA SER A 190 14.45 -36.41 -20.59
C SER A 190 14.70 -37.54 -21.58
N ASN A 191 13.62 -38.21 -21.98
CA ASN A 191 13.56 -38.79 -23.30
C ASN A 191 13.46 -37.62 -24.28
N LYS A 192 14.42 -37.50 -25.20
CA LYS A 192 14.45 -36.47 -26.26
C LYS A 192 13.23 -36.62 -27.19
N GLY A 193 12.08 -36.12 -26.75
CA GLY A 193 10.87 -35.95 -27.56
C GLY A 193 10.74 -34.51 -27.98
N LYS A 194 11.11 -34.21 -29.23
CA LYS A 194 10.66 -32.99 -29.92
C LYS A 194 9.14 -33.06 -30.02
N GLY A 195 8.45 -32.41 -29.09
CA GLY A 195 7.00 -32.23 -29.09
C GLY A 195 6.68 -30.81 -28.65
N LYS A 196 6.41 -29.96 -29.63
CA LYS A 196 5.77 -28.65 -29.48
C LYS A 196 4.41 -28.82 -28.79
N GLU A 197 3.93 -27.72 -28.22
CA GLU A 197 2.63 -27.53 -27.55
C GLU A 197 2.60 -27.86 -26.05
N ARG A 198 2.99 -26.85 -25.27
CA ARG A 198 2.21 -26.46 -24.11
C ARG A 198 1.88 -24.98 -24.26
N GLU A 199 0.59 -24.65 -24.26
CA GLU A 199 0.07 -23.29 -24.29
C GLU A 199 0.80 -22.44 -23.24
N GLU A 200 1.51 -21.42 -23.73
CA GLU A 200 1.84 -20.25 -22.93
C GLU A 200 0.51 -19.55 -22.62
N SER A 201 0.16 -19.52 -21.33
CA SER A 201 -0.79 -18.54 -20.82
C SER A 201 -0.34 -17.15 -21.27
N PRO A 202 -1.25 -16.25 -21.67
CA PRO A 202 -0.86 -14.93 -22.16
C PRO A 202 -0.14 -14.18 -21.04
N ILE A 203 1.16 -14.01 -21.24
CA ILE A 203 2.02 -13.11 -20.49
C ILE A 203 1.46 -11.71 -20.74
N SER A 204 0.92 -11.08 -19.68
CA SER A 204 0.69 -9.64 -19.69
C SER A 204 2.02 -8.95 -19.95
N GLU A 205 2.04 -8.03 -20.91
CA GLU A 205 3.26 -7.37 -21.41
C GLU A 205 3.95 -6.45 -20.38
N ASP A 206 3.43 -6.37 -19.14
CA ASP A 206 3.91 -5.51 -18.05
C ASP A 206 5.06 -6.11 -17.19
N GLU A 207 5.55 -7.33 -17.47
CA GLU A 207 6.57 -8.00 -16.65
C GLU A 207 8.01 -7.98 -17.25
N ARG A 208 8.37 -6.97 -18.03
CA ARG A 208 9.70 -6.88 -18.67
C ARG A 208 10.71 -5.91 -18.06
N ASP A 209 10.43 -5.28 -16.92
CA ASP A 209 11.32 -4.25 -16.35
C ASP A 209 11.70 -4.45 -14.87
N GLU A 210 11.79 -5.68 -14.38
CA GLU A 210 12.49 -5.97 -13.10
C GLU A 210 13.62 -6.98 -13.34
N GLU A 211 14.65 -6.57 -14.08
CA GLU A 211 16.00 -7.11 -13.90
C GLU A 211 16.56 -6.56 -12.57
N ASP A 212 15.95 -6.95 -11.44
CA ASP A 212 16.58 -6.81 -10.13
C ASP A 212 17.73 -7.81 -10.08
N ASN A 213 18.92 -7.26 -10.21
CA ASN A 213 20.20 -7.92 -10.39
C ASN A 213 20.73 -8.49 -9.05
N ASP A 214 19.86 -9.06 -8.23
CA ASP A 214 20.26 -9.80 -7.04
C ASP A 214 20.72 -11.20 -7.47
N GLU A 215 22.00 -11.34 -7.83
CA GLU A 215 22.67 -12.61 -8.19
C GLU A 215 22.44 -13.73 -7.15
N GLU A 216 22.00 -13.41 -5.93
CA GLU A 216 21.75 -14.37 -4.83
C GLU A 216 20.34 -15.01 -4.83
N ASP A 217 19.35 -14.43 -5.51
CA ASP A 217 17.94 -14.85 -5.45
C ASP A 217 17.41 -15.51 -6.75
N ASP A 218 18.22 -15.65 -7.80
CA ASP A 218 17.86 -16.32 -9.07
C ASP A 218 17.59 -17.84 -8.90
N ASP A 219 18.04 -18.42 -7.78
CA ASP A 219 17.83 -19.83 -7.45
C ASP A 219 16.45 -20.14 -6.84
N LEU A 220 15.66 -19.13 -6.45
CA LEU A 220 14.33 -19.38 -5.90
C LEU A 220 13.38 -19.98 -6.97
N PRO A 221 12.48 -20.90 -6.57
CA PRO A 221 11.46 -21.39 -7.49
C PRO A 221 10.53 -20.26 -7.94
N LYS A 222 10.36 -20.09 -9.27
CA LYS A 222 9.38 -19.18 -9.91
C LYS A 222 7.92 -19.64 -9.69
N THR A 223 7.55 -19.77 -8.41
CA THR A 223 6.23 -20.16 -7.91
C THR A 223 5.68 -19.02 -7.06
N ALA A 224 4.37 -19.01 -6.80
CA ALA A 224 3.76 -17.97 -5.95
C ALA A 224 4.42 -17.87 -4.57
N ALA A 225 4.81 -19.00 -3.97
CA ALA A 225 5.52 -19.05 -2.69
C ALA A 225 6.95 -18.48 -2.77
N GLY A 226 7.67 -18.72 -3.88
CA GLY A 226 9.00 -18.13 -4.09
C GLY A 226 8.94 -16.61 -4.29
N LYS A 227 7.92 -16.11 -5.01
CA LYS A 227 7.68 -14.67 -5.15
C LYS A 227 7.33 -14.03 -3.80
N GLU A 228 6.42 -14.64 -3.03
CA GLU A 228 6.06 -14.14 -1.69
C GLU A 228 7.25 -14.11 -0.73
N HIS A 229 8.13 -15.11 -0.79
CA HIS A 229 9.38 -15.13 -0.01
C HIS A 229 10.31 -13.98 -0.42
N ARG A 230 10.58 -13.81 -1.72
CA ARG A 230 11.42 -12.71 -2.23
C ARG A 230 10.86 -11.34 -1.84
N ASP A 231 9.57 -11.12 -2.05
CA ASP A 231 8.89 -9.86 -1.71
C ASP A 231 9.00 -9.57 -0.20
N LYS A 232 8.87 -10.60 0.65
CA LYS A 232 9.04 -10.48 2.10
C LYS A 232 10.49 -10.18 2.49
N ARG A 233 11.47 -10.83 1.85
CA ARG A 233 12.90 -10.57 2.07
C ARG A 233 13.26 -9.13 1.71
N ASN A 234 12.85 -8.66 0.54
CA ASN A 234 13.09 -7.28 0.09
C ASN A 234 12.48 -6.26 1.07
N ALA A 235 11.27 -6.53 1.56
CA ALA A 235 10.63 -5.70 2.56
C ALA A 235 11.36 -5.70 3.92
N LEU A 236 12.02 -6.79 4.31
CA LEU A 236 12.83 -6.85 5.54
C LEU A 236 14.16 -6.11 5.38
N VAL A 237 14.84 -6.30 4.24
CA VAL A 237 16.08 -5.59 3.90
C VAL A 237 15.85 -4.08 3.84
N HIS A 238 14.73 -3.64 3.26
CA HIS A 238 14.34 -2.22 3.26
C HIS A 238 14.18 -1.66 4.67
N ARG A 239 13.52 -2.41 5.58
CA ARG A 239 13.39 -1.99 6.99
C ARG A 239 14.74 -1.94 7.71
N LEU A 240 15.63 -2.90 7.43
CA LEU A 240 16.99 -2.89 7.97
C LEU A 240 17.77 -1.65 7.49
N ARG A 241 17.59 -1.27 6.22
CA ARG A 241 18.17 -0.04 5.65
C ARG A 241 17.66 1.20 6.38
N GLU A 242 16.35 1.35 6.55
CA GLU A 242 15.76 2.47 7.30
C GLU A 242 16.28 2.54 8.74
N ALA A 243 16.39 1.40 9.42
CA ALA A 243 16.93 1.30 10.77
C ALA A 243 18.41 1.76 10.84
N ARG A 244 19.22 1.36 9.87
CA ARG A 244 20.63 1.79 9.73
C ARG A 244 20.75 3.29 9.43
N ILE A 245 19.84 3.88 8.67
CA ILE A 245 19.81 5.34 8.45
C ILE A 245 19.56 6.08 9.76
N GLN A 246 18.61 5.62 10.59
CA GLN A 246 18.40 6.21 11.91
C GLN A 246 19.63 6.06 12.81
N PHE A 247 20.30 4.90 12.79
CA PHE A 247 21.54 4.67 13.54
C PHE A 247 22.70 5.58 13.06
N HIS A 248 22.85 5.76 11.75
CA HIS A 248 23.79 6.73 11.16
C HIS A 248 23.55 8.14 11.70
N ARG A 249 22.30 8.60 11.69
CA ARG A 249 21.91 9.92 12.22
C ARG A 249 22.27 10.08 13.70
N VAL A 250 22.03 9.04 14.52
CA VAL A 250 22.43 9.06 15.94
C VAL A 250 23.95 9.20 16.09
N LYS A 251 24.74 8.43 15.33
CA LYS A 251 26.21 8.46 15.41
C LYS A 251 26.79 9.79 14.93
N PHE A 252 26.23 10.37 13.88
CA PHE A 252 26.63 11.69 13.41
C PHE A 252 26.38 12.76 14.49
N LEU A 253 25.17 12.81 15.05
CA LEU A 253 24.82 13.77 16.10
C LEU A 253 25.64 13.55 17.39
N GLN A 254 26.02 12.31 17.71
CA GLN A 254 26.96 12.06 18.81
C GLN A 254 28.32 12.70 18.54
N GLY A 255 28.84 12.59 17.30
CA GLY A 255 30.06 13.28 16.86
C GLY A 255 29.98 14.79 17.08
N ASP A 256 28.89 15.43 16.62
CA ASP A 256 28.66 16.87 16.81
C ASP A 256 28.64 17.27 18.28
N VAL A 257 27.98 16.47 19.13
CA VAL A 257 27.87 16.74 20.56
C VAL A 257 29.23 16.59 21.24
N TYR A 258 30.02 15.56 20.90
CA TYR A 258 31.36 15.37 21.44
C TYR A 258 32.32 16.49 21.02
N HIS A 259 32.23 16.95 19.77
CA HIS A 259 32.98 18.11 19.29
C HIS A 259 32.70 19.36 20.15
N ASN A 260 31.43 19.62 20.42
CA ASN A 260 30.98 20.76 21.22
C ASN A 260 31.31 20.63 22.72
N LEU A 261 31.44 19.42 23.26
CA LEU A 261 31.88 19.17 24.64
C LEU A 261 33.38 19.43 24.85
N GLY A 262 34.14 19.55 23.75
CA GLY A 262 35.53 19.99 23.74
C GLY A 262 36.56 18.85 23.67
N LYS A 263 37.84 19.24 23.65
CA LYS A 263 38.98 18.37 23.31
C LYS A 263 39.15 17.12 24.18
N THR A 264 38.54 17.08 25.36
CA THR A 264 38.55 15.88 26.23
C THR A 264 37.80 14.70 25.61
N TYR A 265 36.88 14.96 24.68
CA TYR A 265 36.07 13.95 24.01
C TYR A 265 36.53 13.64 22.57
N PHE A 266 37.71 14.09 22.16
CA PHE A 266 38.24 13.92 20.80
C PHE A 266 38.29 12.44 20.35
N VAL A 267 38.60 11.53 21.27
CA VAL A 267 38.61 10.09 20.96
C VAL A 267 37.19 9.58 20.67
N GLN A 268 36.22 10.00 21.48
CA GLN A 268 34.81 9.64 21.32
C GLN A 268 34.20 10.28 20.07
N GLU A 269 34.57 11.53 19.76
CA GLU A 269 34.23 12.24 18.53
C GLU A 269 34.70 11.46 17.30
N ASN A 270 35.99 11.13 17.22
CA ASN A 270 36.53 10.37 16.09
C ASN A 270 35.91 8.98 15.98
N ASN A 271 35.64 8.31 17.10
CA ASN A 271 34.98 7.02 17.09
C ASN A 271 33.52 7.11 16.61
N ALA A 272 32.80 8.18 16.98
CA ALA A 272 31.43 8.41 16.56
C ALA A 272 31.35 8.70 15.06
N TYR A 273 32.20 9.60 14.55
CA TYR A 273 32.28 9.88 13.11
C TYR A 273 32.77 8.67 12.31
N ALA A 274 33.76 7.92 12.79
CA ALA A 274 34.21 6.69 12.15
C ALA A 274 33.11 5.62 12.10
N ALA A 275 32.28 5.51 13.14
CA ALA A 275 31.12 4.62 13.15
C ALA A 275 30.03 5.08 12.19
N ALA A 276 29.73 6.39 12.12
CA ALA A 276 28.80 6.95 11.14
C ALA A 276 29.29 6.67 9.70
N GLU A 277 30.56 6.93 9.43
CA GLU A 277 31.18 6.68 8.13
C GLU A 277 31.15 5.19 7.76
N ALA A 278 31.42 4.29 8.70
CA ALA A 278 31.30 2.85 8.47
C ALA A 278 29.87 2.43 8.06
N VAL A 279 28.85 2.97 8.75
CA VAL A 279 27.44 2.70 8.43
C VAL A 279 27.06 3.29 7.07
N ARG A 280 27.55 4.50 6.74
CA ARG A 280 27.34 5.14 5.44
C ARG A 280 27.92 4.29 4.30
N ARG A 281 29.15 3.80 4.44
CA ARG A 281 29.75 2.87 3.45
C ARG A 281 28.95 1.58 3.33
N ASP A 282 28.51 1.00 4.45
CA ASP A 282 27.70 -0.23 4.43
C ASP A 282 26.34 -0.03 3.74
N LEU A 283 25.74 1.15 3.87
CA LEU A 283 24.49 1.53 3.18
C LEU A 283 24.68 1.71 1.67
N LEU A 284 25.84 2.21 1.24
CA LEU A 284 26.15 2.51 -0.16
C LEU A 284 26.89 1.37 -0.88
N LYS A 285 27.34 0.34 -0.16
CA LYS A 285 28.20 -0.72 -0.71
C LYS A 285 27.64 -1.38 -1.96
N THR A 286 26.36 -1.75 -1.97
CA THR A 286 25.73 -2.42 -3.12
C THR A 286 25.64 -1.50 -4.33
N THR A 287 25.14 -0.28 -4.14
CA THR A 287 25.01 0.69 -5.24
C THR A 287 26.34 1.20 -5.75
N GLU A 288 27.36 1.30 -4.89
CA GLU A 288 28.73 1.62 -5.30
C GLU A 288 29.32 0.47 -6.13
N GLN A 289 29.10 -0.79 -5.75
CA GLN A 289 29.54 -1.95 -6.53
C GLN A 289 28.83 -2.04 -7.88
N ASP A 290 27.52 -1.81 -7.92
CA ASP A 290 26.74 -1.86 -9.15
C ASP A 290 27.08 -0.70 -10.08
N ALA A 291 27.31 0.50 -9.54
CA ALA A 291 27.80 1.64 -10.31
C ALA A 291 29.22 1.37 -10.85
N LYS A 292 30.15 0.83 -10.05
CA LYS A 292 31.49 0.45 -10.53
C LYS A 292 31.43 -0.63 -11.62
N LYS A 293 30.65 -1.69 -11.42
CA LYS A 293 30.41 -2.72 -12.44
C LYS A 293 29.86 -2.10 -13.72
N GLY A 294 28.89 -1.19 -13.59
CA GLY A 294 28.30 -0.45 -14.71
C GLY A 294 29.27 0.51 -15.41
N MET A 295 30.26 1.07 -14.70
CA MET A 295 31.29 1.95 -15.25
C MET A 295 32.40 1.17 -15.96
N ASP A 296 32.79 -0.01 -15.44
CA ASP A 296 33.83 -0.86 -16.00
C ASP A 296 33.35 -1.64 -17.24
N GLN A 297 32.04 -1.91 -17.34
CA GLN A 297 31.46 -2.70 -18.43
C GLN A 297 31.57 -2.02 -19.81
N PRO A 298 31.30 -0.71 -19.97
CA PRO A 298 31.59 0.02 -21.20
C PRO A 298 33.07 0.01 -21.60
N ASP A 299 34.00 0.07 -20.63
CA ASP A 299 35.45 0.03 -20.92
C ASP A 299 35.88 -1.27 -21.60
N LEU A 300 35.28 -2.39 -21.21
CA LEU A 300 35.54 -3.71 -21.80
C LEU A 300 35.08 -3.81 -23.26
N ASP A 301 33.98 -3.15 -23.62
CA ASP A 301 33.42 -3.17 -24.98
C ASP A 301 34.01 -2.08 -25.91
N LEU A 302 34.57 -1.01 -25.33
CA LEU A 302 35.25 0.08 -26.05
C LEU A 302 36.70 -0.24 -26.44
N ILE A 303 37.43 -1.03 -25.63
CA ILE A 303 38.85 -1.38 -25.85
C ILE A 303 38.99 -2.66 -26.72
N GLY A 304 37.98 -2.98 -27.52
CA GLY A 304 37.95 -4.12 -28.44
C GLY A 304 38.86 -3.99 -29.68
N GLY A 305 40.05 -3.41 -29.55
CA GLY A 305 41.07 -3.37 -30.60
C GLY A 305 41.74 -4.72 -30.90
N SER A 306 41.37 -5.81 -30.23
CA SER A 306 42.03 -7.11 -30.42
C SER A 306 41.15 -8.37 -30.33
N GLY A 307 39.81 -8.26 -30.39
CA GLY A 307 38.99 -9.47 -30.45
C GLY A 307 37.49 -9.31 -30.34
N LYS A 308 36.82 -8.99 -31.46
CA LYS A 308 35.42 -9.37 -31.77
C LYS A 308 34.32 -8.87 -30.81
N ALA A 309 34.06 -7.56 -30.71
CA ALA A 309 32.71 -7.06 -30.31
C ALA A 309 32.45 -5.58 -30.65
N GLY A 310 33.42 -4.69 -30.44
CA GLY A 310 33.22 -3.23 -30.56
C GLY A 310 33.04 -2.69 -31.99
N VAL A 311 32.31 -1.57 -32.12
CA VAL A 311 32.14 -0.81 -33.38
C VAL A 311 33.16 0.32 -33.44
N GLY A 312 34.07 0.29 -34.42
CA GLY A 312 35.06 1.35 -34.63
C GLY A 312 34.49 2.54 -35.41
N LYS A 313 35.15 3.71 -35.31
CA LYS A 313 34.80 4.91 -36.09
C LYS A 313 34.79 4.61 -37.59
N SER A 314 35.82 3.91 -38.08
CA SER A 314 35.97 3.50 -39.47
C SER A 314 34.85 2.60 -39.99
N ASP A 315 34.18 1.84 -39.11
CA ASP A 315 33.12 0.91 -39.51
C ASP A 315 31.79 1.64 -39.79
N LEU A 316 31.58 2.78 -39.13
CA LEU A 316 30.39 3.61 -39.30
C LEU A 316 30.49 4.54 -40.53
N PHE A 317 31.70 4.84 -40.99
CA PHE A 317 31.93 5.61 -42.21
C PHE A 317 31.52 4.84 -43.45
N ILE A 318 30.80 5.52 -44.35
CA ILE A 318 30.38 4.95 -45.62
C ILE A 318 31.27 5.52 -46.73
N PRO A 319 32.07 4.68 -47.43
CA PRO A 319 32.89 5.15 -48.54
C PRO A 319 32.03 5.49 -49.76
N ARG A 320 32.51 6.45 -50.56
CA ARG A 320 31.86 6.85 -51.81
C ARG A 320 31.81 5.70 -52.81
N TYR A 321 30.66 5.52 -53.46
CA TYR A 321 30.46 4.45 -54.44
C TYR A 321 31.05 4.85 -55.81
N PRO A 322 31.86 3.99 -56.47
CA PRO A 322 32.41 4.29 -57.79
C PRO A 322 31.31 4.29 -58.88
N HIS A 323 31.08 5.41 -59.57
CA HIS A 323 30.01 5.54 -60.58
C HIS A 323 30.50 5.95 -61.99
N ALA A 324 31.79 5.75 -62.30
CA ALA A 324 32.47 6.31 -63.48
C ALA A 324 31.92 5.87 -64.87
N HIS A 325 30.94 4.96 -64.95
CA HIS A 325 30.45 4.38 -66.22
C HIS A 325 28.91 4.30 -66.32
N MET A 326 28.16 5.20 -65.66
CA MET A 326 26.68 5.15 -65.62
C MET A 326 26.03 6.30 -66.42
N ASN A 327 24.79 6.11 -66.90
CA ASN A 327 24.01 7.10 -67.65
C ASN A 327 23.38 8.18 -66.76
N ALA A 328 23.02 9.33 -67.33
CA ALA A 328 22.50 10.53 -66.63
C ALA A 328 21.43 10.27 -65.56
N HIS A 329 20.35 9.52 -65.86
CA HIS A 329 19.27 9.29 -64.87
C HIS A 329 19.71 8.39 -63.68
N VAL A 330 20.69 7.52 -63.90
CA VAL A 330 21.25 6.67 -62.83
C VAL A 330 22.28 7.44 -62.02
N VAL A 331 22.99 8.34 -62.69
CA VAL A 331 23.92 9.30 -62.08
C VAL A 331 23.15 10.20 -61.12
N ASP A 332 21.99 10.78 -61.49
CA ASP A 332 21.21 11.65 -60.59
C ASP A 332 20.83 10.94 -59.27
N GLN A 333 20.33 9.70 -59.33
CA GLN A 333 19.92 8.93 -58.15
C GLN A 333 21.11 8.49 -57.28
N ILE A 334 22.28 8.29 -57.89
CA ILE A 334 23.51 7.89 -57.20
C ILE A 334 24.26 9.11 -56.65
N GLU A 335 24.17 10.26 -57.32
CA GLU A 335 24.65 11.55 -56.81
C GLU A 335 23.87 11.95 -55.57
N GLU A 336 22.54 11.84 -55.60
CA GLU A 336 21.71 12.07 -54.43
C GLU A 336 22.02 11.10 -53.27
N PHE A 337 22.29 9.83 -53.59
CA PHE A 337 22.79 8.86 -52.61
C PHE A 337 24.14 9.28 -52.01
N HIS A 338 25.05 9.81 -52.82
CA HIS A 338 26.34 10.32 -52.33
C HIS A 338 26.19 11.57 -51.48
N GLU A 339 25.29 12.49 -51.83
CA GLU A 339 25.00 13.68 -51.04
C GLU A 339 24.48 13.29 -49.65
N ILE A 340 23.57 12.32 -49.56
CA ILE A 340 23.08 11.79 -48.27
C ILE A 340 24.21 11.12 -47.48
N ILE A 341 25.11 10.37 -48.13
CA ILE A 341 26.24 9.77 -47.43
C ILE A 341 27.21 10.83 -46.90
N GLU A 342 27.61 11.78 -47.75
CA GLU A 342 28.66 12.75 -47.45
C GLU A 342 28.18 13.79 -46.44
N TYR A 343 27.01 14.40 -46.67
CA TYR A 343 26.52 15.52 -45.86
C TYR A 343 25.63 15.11 -44.70
N VAL A 344 25.03 13.92 -44.72
CA VAL A 344 24.16 13.46 -43.61
C VAL A 344 24.82 12.33 -42.84
N LEU A 345 25.08 11.18 -43.45
CA LEU A 345 25.48 9.98 -42.69
C LEU A 345 26.92 10.04 -42.16
N ASN A 346 27.87 10.59 -42.91
CA ASN A 346 29.25 10.71 -42.47
C ASN A 346 29.39 11.82 -41.42
N GLU A 347 28.70 12.95 -41.58
CA GLU A 347 28.62 14.00 -40.55
C GLU A 347 27.92 13.51 -39.27
N GLN A 348 26.82 12.74 -39.39
CA GLN A 348 26.20 12.07 -38.25
C GLN A 348 27.17 11.10 -37.56
N THR A 349 28.07 10.46 -38.31
CA THR A 349 29.08 9.54 -37.76
C THR A 349 30.12 10.28 -36.91
N GLU A 350 30.55 11.46 -37.35
CA GLU A 350 31.44 12.33 -36.58
C GLU A 350 30.80 12.77 -35.26
N LEU A 351 29.54 13.26 -35.31
CA LEU A 351 28.80 13.64 -34.10
C LEU A 351 28.55 12.46 -33.17
N LEU A 352 28.17 11.30 -33.70
CA LEU A 352 28.00 10.07 -32.90
C LEU A 352 29.31 9.73 -32.17
N TRP A 353 30.46 9.87 -32.83
CA TRP A 353 31.74 9.58 -32.21
C TRP A 353 32.14 10.61 -31.14
N GLU A 354 31.94 11.90 -31.41
CA GLU A 354 32.20 12.99 -30.45
C GLU A 354 31.37 12.79 -29.18
N TRP A 355 30.05 12.59 -29.33
CA TRP A 355 29.14 12.44 -28.20
C TRP A 355 29.37 11.13 -27.46
N ARG A 356 29.70 10.04 -28.16
CA ARG A 356 30.08 8.76 -27.54
C ARG A 356 31.29 8.93 -26.62
N ASN A 357 32.36 9.58 -27.08
CA ASN A 357 33.57 9.79 -26.25
C ASN A 357 33.26 10.69 -25.05
N LYS A 358 32.43 11.72 -25.23
CA LYS A 358 32.03 12.61 -24.15
C LYS A 358 31.18 11.89 -23.11
N ILE A 359 30.17 11.11 -23.52
CA ILE A 359 29.37 10.25 -22.62
C ILE A 359 30.27 9.30 -21.84
N HIS A 360 31.17 8.61 -22.53
CA HIS A 360 32.11 7.68 -21.90
C HIS A 360 33.01 8.37 -20.87
N SER A 361 33.58 9.54 -21.21
CA SER A 361 34.41 10.30 -20.29
C SER A 361 33.66 10.76 -19.04
N LEU A 362 32.38 11.11 -19.17
CA LEU A 362 31.55 11.55 -18.04
C LEU A 362 31.13 10.38 -17.15
N LEU A 363 30.79 9.24 -17.75
CA LEU A 363 30.34 8.06 -17.00
C LEU A 363 31.47 7.38 -16.24
N THR A 364 32.71 7.41 -16.75
CA THR A 364 33.89 6.78 -16.14
C THR A 364 34.60 7.62 -15.07
N LEU A 365 34.17 8.87 -14.85
CA LEU A 365 34.68 9.69 -13.74
C LEU A 365 34.44 9.00 -12.39
N SER A 366 35.44 9.02 -11.51
CA SER A 366 35.34 8.42 -10.17
C SER A 366 34.08 8.90 -9.43
N LEU A 367 33.43 7.98 -8.72
CA LEU A 367 32.27 8.26 -7.87
C LEU A 367 32.67 9.00 -6.58
N ASN A 368 33.92 8.85 -6.16
CA ASN A 368 34.48 9.52 -5.00
C ASN A 368 35.86 10.08 -5.39
N PRO A 369 36.04 11.40 -5.55
CA PRO A 369 37.38 11.98 -5.50
C PRO A 369 37.98 11.64 -4.12
N GLY A 370 39.24 11.24 -4.07
CA GLY A 370 39.87 10.78 -2.81
C GLY A 370 39.90 11.87 -1.72
N GLU A 371 40.23 11.46 -0.49
CA GLU A 371 40.30 12.33 0.71
C GLU A 371 41.22 13.57 0.57
N ASP A 372 42.09 13.61 -0.44
CA ASP A 372 43.10 14.65 -0.62
C ASP A 372 42.57 15.97 -1.26
N ASP A 373 41.35 15.98 -1.83
CA ASP A 373 40.79 17.13 -2.56
C ASP A 373 39.43 17.64 -2.02
N ALA A 374 39.10 17.39 -0.75
CA ALA A 374 37.85 17.80 -0.11
C ALA A 374 37.66 19.34 -0.03
N ASP A 375 37.25 19.96 -1.15
CA ASP A 375 37.01 21.40 -1.32
C ASP A 375 35.56 21.82 -1.01
N GLY A 376 34.69 20.84 -0.70
CA GLY A 376 33.27 21.04 -0.41
C GLY A 376 32.40 21.34 -1.65
N GLN A 377 32.98 21.45 -2.84
CA GLN A 377 32.30 21.67 -4.11
C GLN A 377 32.24 20.41 -4.99
N GLU A 378 32.93 19.35 -4.61
CA GLU A 378 32.97 18.06 -5.33
C GLU A 378 31.58 17.49 -5.64
N TYR A 379 30.65 17.60 -4.69
CA TYR A 379 29.28 17.12 -4.87
C TYR A 379 28.55 17.87 -5.99
N GLN A 380 28.66 19.20 -6.01
CA GLN A 380 28.04 20.03 -7.05
C GLN A 380 28.64 19.72 -8.42
N ARG A 381 29.97 19.62 -8.52
CA ARG A 381 30.64 19.22 -9.77
C ARG A 381 30.15 17.86 -10.28
N THR A 382 29.90 16.93 -9.37
CA THR A 382 29.43 15.59 -9.72
C THR A 382 27.97 15.57 -10.17
N LEU A 383 27.13 16.48 -9.65
CA LEU A 383 25.77 16.70 -10.14
C LEU A 383 25.76 17.35 -11.52
N ASP A 384 26.61 18.36 -11.74
CA ASP A 384 26.70 19.06 -13.03
C ASP A 384 27.18 18.08 -14.12
N ASN A 385 28.20 17.25 -13.83
CA ASN A 385 28.65 16.18 -14.72
C ASN A 385 27.54 15.17 -15.08
N GLN A 386 26.63 14.87 -14.14
CA GLN A 386 25.50 13.98 -14.38
C GLN A 386 24.44 14.61 -15.29
N GLY A 387 24.10 15.88 -15.06
CA GLY A 387 23.16 16.58 -15.93
C GLY A 387 23.72 16.80 -17.35
N GLU A 388 25.03 17.02 -17.47
CA GLU A 388 25.73 17.00 -18.76
C GLU A 388 25.58 15.63 -19.43
N ALA A 389 25.88 14.54 -18.72
CA ALA A 389 25.78 13.17 -19.25
C ALA A 389 24.36 12.80 -19.71
N GLU A 390 23.34 13.18 -18.95
CA GLU A 390 21.93 12.97 -19.32
C GLU A 390 21.59 13.67 -20.64
N THR A 391 22.01 14.93 -20.77
CA THR A 391 21.77 15.75 -21.96
C THR A 391 22.41 15.12 -23.20
N TYR A 392 23.65 14.63 -23.09
CA TYR A 392 24.31 13.92 -24.17
C TYR A 392 23.65 12.57 -24.48
N LEU A 393 23.19 11.79 -23.49
CA LEU A 393 22.48 10.52 -23.72
C LEU A 393 21.17 10.70 -24.48
N GLN A 394 20.41 11.75 -24.15
CA GLN A 394 19.18 12.12 -24.85
C GLN A 394 19.48 12.53 -26.30
N ALA A 395 20.45 13.42 -26.51
CA ALA A 395 20.86 13.85 -27.85
C ALA A 395 21.39 12.67 -28.69
N TYR A 396 22.20 11.79 -28.10
CA TYR A 396 22.74 10.61 -28.75
C TYR A 396 21.66 9.63 -29.19
N ALA A 397 20.65 9.39 -28.35
CA ALA A 397 19.50 8.57 -28.71
C ALA A 397 18.69 9.16 -29.88
N ALA A 398 18.52 10.49 -29.90
CA ALA A 398 17.86 11.18 -31.01
C ALA A 398 18.67 11.06 -32.32
N LEU A 399 19.98 11.27 -32.27
CA LEU A 399 20.87 11.14 -33.43
C LEU A 399 20.89 9.71 -34.00
N LEU A 400 20.82 8.68 -33.16
CA LEU A 400 20.66 7.29 -33.62
C LEU A 400 19.31 7.06 -34.31
N ALA A 401 18.24 7.68 -33.82
CA ALA A 401 16.92 7.62 -34.47
C ALA A 401 16.94 8.33 -35.83
N ASP A 402 17.59 9.49 -35.93
CA ASP A 402 17.74 10.22 -37.19
C ASP A 402 18.58 9.44 -38.21
N ARG A 403 19.62 8.74 -37.77
CA ARG A 403 20.41 7.85 -38.63
C ARG A 403 19.60 6.66 -39.13
N ARG A 404 18.71 6.08 -38.30
CA ARG A 404 17.76 5.04 -38.75
C ARG A 404 16.75 5.59 -39.76
N GLU A 405 16.27 6.81 -39.53
CA GLU A 405 15.36 7.53 -40.44
C GLU A 405 16.02 7.74 -41.81
N ALA A 406 17.27 8.21 -41.84
CA ALA A 406 18.06 8.38 -43.06
C ALA A 406 18.30 7.07 -43.84
N LEU A 407 18.46 5.95 -43.14
CA LEU A 407 18.69 4.63 -43.77
C LEU A 407 17.39 3.98 -44.28
N THR A 408 16.33 3.95 -43.45
CA THR A 408 15.15 3.08 -43.67
C THR A 408 13.81 3.81 -43.78
N SER A 409 13.78 5.13 -43.56
CA SER A 409 12.55 5.94 -43.41
C SER A 409 11.65 5.53 -42.24
N GLU A 410 12.14 4.64 -41.35
CA GLU A 410 11.43 4.19 -40.16
C GLU A 410 11.98 4.94 -38.94
N ARG A 411 11.15 5.77 -38.31
CA ARG A 411 11.46 6.38 -37.00
C ARG A 411 10.97 5.45 -35.90
N THR A 412 11.79 5.19 -34.88
CA THR A 412 11.39 4.36 -33.73
C THR A 412 10.16 4.97 -33.04
N LEU A 413 9.20 4.13 -32.60
CA LEU A 413 7.95 4.60 -31.99
C LEU A 413 8.18 5.51 -30.79
N LEU A 414 9.23 5.25 -29.99
CA LEU A 414 9.64 6.06 -28.85
C LEU A 414 10.13 7.46 -29.27
N ALA A 415 11.01 7.55 -30.28
CA ALA A 415 11.48 8.84 -30.80
C ALA A 415 10.40 9.63 -31.55
N ALA A 416 9.38 8.94 -32.08
CA ALA A 416 8.18 9.56 -32.65
C ALA A 416 7.23 10.08 -31.56
N HIS A 417 7.18 9.42 -30.40
CA HIS A 417 6.42 9.84 -29.23
C HIS A 417 7.05 11.06 -28.55
N ASP A 418 8.37 11.09 -28.35
CA ASP A 418 9.08 12.23 -27.73
C ASP A 418 8.96 13.50 -28.58
N ALA A 419 9.06 13.39 -29.91
CA ALA A 419 8.82 14.49 -30.84
C ALA A 419 7.36 14.98 -30.85
N LYS A 420 6.38 14.10 -30.57
CA LYS A 420 4.97 14.46 -30.41
C LYS A 420 4.67 15.05 -29.03
N ALA A 421 5.33 14.57 -27.97
CA ALA A 421 5.18 15.04 -26.60
C ALA A 421 5.54 16.53 -26.48
N VAL A 422 6.62 16.97 -27.15
CA VAL A 422 7.00 18.40 -27.23
C VAL A 422 5.91 19.27 -27.89
N LYS A 423 5.17 18.73 -28.87
CA LYS A 423 4.04 19.43 -29.51
C LYS A 423 2.73 19.39 -28.71
N GLN A 424 2.55 18.43 -27.81
CA GLN A 424 1.30 18.22 -27.04
C GLN A 424 1.26 18.94 -25.67
N ARG A 425 2.35 19.63 -25.26
CA ARG A 425 2.47 20.39 -24.00
C ARG A 425 1.60 21.66 -23.88
N LYS A 426 0.34 21.64 -24.32
CA LYS A 426 -0.60 22.78 -24.17
C LYS A 426 -1.97 22.44 -23.61
N THR A 427 -2.31 21.17 -23.34
CA THR A 427 -3.67 20.84 -22.84
C THR A 427 -3.68 20.00 -21.57
N ARG A 428 -4.52 20.41 -20.61
CA ARG A 428 -4.71 19.81 -19.28
C ARG A 428 -5.21 18.36 -19.32
N ALA A 429 -5.82 17.94 -20.43
CA ALA A 429 -6.26 16.56 -20.67
C ALA A 429 -5.10 15.62 -21.04
N ALA A 430 -4.07 16.12 -21.73
CA ALA A 430 -2.89 15.33 -22.08
C ALA A 430 -2.04 15.02 -20.83
N MET A 431 -1.94 15.95 -19.88
CA MET A 431 -1.24 15.72 -18.61
C MET A 431 -1.87 14.63 -17.75
N LYS A 432 -3.18 14.39 -17.87
CA LYS A 432 -3.89 13.36 -17.09
C LYS A 432 -3.75 11.95 -17.69
N ALA A 433 -3.51 11.85 -19.00
CA ALA A 433 -3.27 10.57 -19.68
C ALA A 433 -1.82 10.06 -19.48
N ILE A 434 -0.86 10.98 -19.31
CA ILE A 434 0.56 10.67 -19.03
C ILE A 434 0.72 9.97 -17.67
N ALA A 435 -0.15 10.25 -16.69
CA ALA A 435 -0.06 9.71 -15.34
C ALA A 435 -0.42 8.21 -15.20
N GLN A 436 -0.91 7.55 -16.26
CA GLN A 436 -1.40 6.17 -16.17
C GLN A 436 -0.52 5.11 -16.84
N ASP A 437 0.48 5.47 -17.66
CA ASP A 437 1.21 4.48 -18.50
C ASP A 437 2.73 4.71 -18.62
N ILE A 438 3.35 5.48 -17.72
CA ILE A 438 4.80 5.70 -17.71
C ILE A 438 5.36 5.28 -16.34
N MET A 439 6.37 4.39 -16.34
CA MET A 439 7.29 4.20 -15.22
C MET A 439 7.66 5.57 -14.66
N VAL A 440 7.37 5.81 -13.39
CA VAL A 440 7.62 7.09 -12.72
C VAL A 440 9.12 7.41 -12.76
N ILE A 441 9.54 8.13 -13.80
CA ILE A 441 10.68 9.04 -13.74
C ILE A 441 10.07 10.33 -13.18
N PRO A 442 10.42 10.76 -11.95
CA PRO A 442 9.85 11.97 -11.37
C PRO A 442 10.04 13.17 -12.31
N ASP A 443 8.92 13.73 -12.76
CA ASP A 443 8.79 14.85 -13.71
C ASP A 443 9.15 16.21 -13.04
N ALA A 444 10.17 16.25 -12.18
CA ALA A 444 10.48 17.41 -11.35
C ALA A 444 11.96 17.54 -10.94
N VAL A 445 12.90 17.17 -11.80
CA VAL A 445 14.23 17.79 -11.72
C VAL A 445 14.14 19.03 -12.62
N GLU A 446 14.11 20.22 -12.02
CA GLU A 446 14.35 21.46 -12.76
C GLU A 446 15.69 21.29 -13.48
N ILE A 447 15.64 21.01 -14.79
CA ILE A 447 16.85 20.96 -15.62
C ILE A 447 17.51 22.31 -15.45
N GLN A 448 18.70 22.31 -14.84
CA GLN A 448 19.49 23.52 -14.62
C GLN A 448 19.54 24.33 -15.93
N PRO A 449 19.48 25.66 -15.86
CA PRO A 449 19.40 26.51 -17.06
C PRO A 449 20.55 26.24 -18.05
N GLU A 450 21.72 25.85 -17.54
CA GLU A 450 22.91 25.51 -18.33
C GLU A 450 22.69 24.24 -19.19
N HIS A 451 22.08 23.20 -18.64
CA HIS A 451 21.77 21.97 -19.37
C HIS A 451 20.65 22.17 -20.42
N GLN A 452 19.75 23.14 -20.21
CA GLN A 452 18.77 23.50 -21.24
C GLN A 452 19.40 24.17 -22.46
N VAL A 453 20.47 24.96 -22.26
CA VAL A 453 21.22 25.58 -23.35
C VAL A 453 21.98 24.51 -24.11
N LEU A 454 22.71 23.64 -23.41
CA LEU A 454 23.41 22.51 -24.01
C LEU A 454 22.45 21.62 -24.82
N TYR A 455 21.28 21.29 -24.29
CA TYR A 455 20.28 20.50 -25.00
C TYR A 455 19.84 21.18 -26.31
N ARG A 456 19.65 22.50 -26.31
CA ARG A 456 19.30 23.25 -27.52
C ARG A 456 20.42 23.20 -28.55
N GLU A 457 21.66 23.42 -28.13
CA GLU A 457 22.83 23.37 -29.02
C GLU A 457 22.99 21.98 -29.66
N LEU A 458 22.89 20.91 -28.87
CA LEU A 458 22.95 19.54 -29.39
C LEU A 458 21.75 19.19 -30.28
N SER A 459 20.57 19.72 -29.94
CA SER A 459 19.36 19.57 -30.75
C SER A 459 19.51 20.24 -32.11
N GLU A 460 20.04 21.47 -32.14
CA GLU A 460 20.28 22.20 -33.38
C GLU A 460 21.30 21.49 -34.27
N LYS A 461 22.38 20.92 -33.70
CA LYS A 461 23.41 20.17 -34.41
C LYS A 461 22.87 18.92 -35.12
N HIS A 462 22.03 18.10 -34.48
CA HIS A 462 21.47 16.93 -35.18
C HIS A 462 20.33 17.32 -36.13
N GLN A 463 19.53 18.34 -35.78
CA GLN A 463 18.42 18.79 -36.62
C GLN A 463 18.89 19.50 -37.89
N SER A 464 20.06 20.15 -37.91
CA SER A 464 20.64 20.66 -39.16
C SER A 464 20.89 19.52 -40.14
N LEU A 465 21.53 18.43 -39.70
CA LEU A 465 21.81 17.26 -40.54
C LEU A 465 20.51 16.58 -41.01
N LEU A 466 19.48 16.52 -40.15
CA LEU A 466 18.18 15.97 -40.54
C LEU A 466 17.46 16.85 -41.57
N ARG A 467 17.63 18.18 -41.52
CA ARG A 467 17.09 19.08 -42.55
C ARG A 467 17.75 18.84 -43.91
N ASP A 468 19.04 18.54 -43.91
CA ASP A 468 19.81 18.25 -45.14
C ASP A 468 19.39 16.92 -45.80
N LEU A 469 18.75 15.99 -45.05
CA LEU A 469 18.16 14.76 -45.60
C LEU A 469 16.97 15.02 -46.54
N ASN A 470 16.34 16.20 -46.47
CA ASN A 470 15.16 16.58 -47.28
C ASN A 470 14.01 15.55 -47.25
N GLY A 471 13.92 14.74 -46.18
CA GLY A 471 12.87 13.73 -45.99
C GLY A 471 12.97 12.49 -46.90
N ARG A 472 14.09 12.29 -47.61
CA ARG A 472 14.28 11.12 -48.47
C ARG A 472 15.34 10.17 -47.90
N ALA A 473 14.94 8.94 -47.61
CA ALA A 473 15.84 7.91 -47.10
C ALA A 473 16.55 7.13 -48.21
N ILE A 474 17.68 6.49 -47.88
CA ILE A 474 18.41 5.59 -48.80
C ILE A 474 17.50 4.44 -49.29
N ARG A 475 16.63 3.92 -48.43
CA ARG A 475 15.66 2.89 -48.82
C ARG A 475 14.72 3.35 -49.93
N SER A 476 14.37 4.64 -50.00
CA SER A 476 13.57 5.20 -51.09
C SER A 476 14.35 5.20 -52.41
N ILE A 477 15.63 5.57 -52.38
CA ILE A 477 16.54 5.49 -53.55
C ILE A 477 16.66 4.04 -54.04
N LEU A 478 16.74 3.07 -53.13
CA LEU A 478 16.74 1.65 -53.47
C LEU A 478 15.46 1.21 -54.19
N ILE A 479 14.29 1.69 -53.75
CA ILE A 479 13.00 1.41 -54.38
C ILE A 479 12.97 2.01 -55.80
N ASP A 480 13.44 3.24 -55.95
CA ASP A 480 13.46 3.93 -57.25
C ASP A 480 14.40 3.27 -58.25
N LEU A 481 15.59 2.83 -57.81
CA LEU A 481 16.52 2.04 -58.63
C LEU A 481 15.93 0.67 -59.01
N THR A 482 15.19 0.04 -58.09
CA THR A 482 14.49 -1.22 -58.38
C THR A 482 13.36 -1.02 -59.40
N GLY A 483 12.63 0.09 -59.30
CA GLY A 483 11.61 0.48 -60.28
C GLY A 483 12.21 0.85 -61.64
N ALA A 484 13.37 1.51 -61.67
CA ALA A 484 14.13 1.77 -62.90
C ALA A 484 14.61 0.47 -63.56
N HIS A 485 15.20 -0.45 -62.79
CA HIS A 485 15.61 -1.78 -63.26
C HIS A 485 14.46 -2.58 -63.91
N GLY A 486 13.24 -2.47 -63.36
CA GLY A 486 12.06 -3.12 -63.91
C GLY A 486 11.58 -2.54 -65.25
N ARG A 487 11.86 -1.25 -65.51
CA ARG A 487 11.50 -0.54 -66.76
C ARG A 487 12.52 -0.74 -67.89
N THR A 488 13.74 -1.17 -67.57
CA THR A 488 14.82 -1.42 -68.55
C THR A 488 14.64 -2.75 -69.30
N GLY A 489 14.95 -2.77 -70.60
CA GLY A 489 14.86 -3.95 -71.46
C GLY A 489 15.81 -5.07 -71.02
N LYS A 490 15.46 -6.33 -71.35
CA LYS A 490 16.26 -7.51 -70.93
C LYS A 490 17.67 -7.57 -71.51
N ASN A 491 17.90 -6.94 -72.67
CA ASN A 491 19.18 -6.97 -73.39
C ASN A 491 20.00 -5.68 -73.26
N ASP A 492 19.54 -4.71 -72.46
CA ASP A 492 20.26 -3.45 -72.29
C ASP A 492 21.44 -3.64 -71.32
N PRO A 493 22.65 -3.14 -71.66
CA PRO A 493 23.82 -3.24 -70.78
C PRO A 493 23.60 -2.53 -69.43
N GLU A 494 22.70 -1.55 -69.39
CA GLU A 494 22.29 -0.80 -68.19
C GLU A 494 21.59 -1.66 -67.15
N ARG A 495 20.90 -2.73 -67.59
CA ARG A 495 20.20 -3.64 -66.68
C ARG A 495 21.17 -4.30 -65.69
N MET A 496 22.41 -4.58 -66.13
CA MET A 496 23.47 -5.13 -65.29
C MET A 496 23.98 -4.10 -64.28
N LEU A 497 24.08 -2.82 -64.67
CA LEU A 497 24.53 -1.73 -63.80
C LEU A 497 23.54 -1.47 -62.66
N PHE A 498 22.23 -1.44 -62.97
CA PHE A 498 21.19 -1.35 -61.94
C PHE A 498 21.22 -2.56 -60.98
N ALA A 499 21.40 -3.77 -61.51
CA ALA A 499 21.46 -4.98 -60.69
C ALA A 499 22.65 -4.96 -59.71
N ALA A 500 23.82 -4.48 -60.15
CA ALA A 500 25.00 -4.31 -59.31
C ALA A 500 24.77 -3.26 -58.21
N ALA A 501 24.30 -2.06 -58.59
CA ALA A 501 24.02 -0.98 -57.62
C ALA A 501 22.98 -1.37 -56.56
N ILE A 502 21.90 -2.06 -56.96
CA ILE A 502 20.87 -2.59 -56.03
C ILE A 502 21.47 -3.62 -55.06
N ALA A 503 22.34 -4.52 -55.56
CA ALA A 503 22.98 -5.53 -54.72
C ALA A 503 23.91 -4.89 -53.68
N ASP A 504 24.69 -3.89 -54.09
CA ASP A 504 25.62 -3.18 -53.20
C ASP A 504 24.87 -2.31 -52.17
N LEU A 505 23.81 -1.60 -52.58
CA LEU A 505 22.94 -0.85 -51.65
C LEU A 505 22.26 -1.76 -50.62
N ARG A 506 21.77 -2.94 -51.02
CA ARG A 506 21.21 -3.93 -50.08
C ARG A 506 22.24 -4.43 -49.09
N LYS A 507 23.47 -4.68 -49.56
CA LYS A 507 24.59 -5.11 -48.72
C LYS A 507 24.97 -4.02 -47.71
N LEU A 508 25.02 -2.76 -48.15
CA LEU A 508 25.29 -1.60 -47.32
C LEU A 508 24.20 -1.38 -46.27
N LEU A 509 22.92 -1.43 -46.65
CA LEU A 509 21.81 -1.29 -45.70
C LEU A 509 21.85 -2.41 -44.65
N SER A 510 22.13 -3.65 -45.06
CA SER A 510 22.26 -4.78 -44.12
C SER A 510 23.45 -4.62 -43.17
N SER A 511 24.61 -4.14 -43.65
CA SER A 511 25.77 -3.92 -42.79
C SER A 511 25.53 -2.77 -41.82
N GLN A 512 25.01 -1.64 -42.30
CA GLN A 512 24.68 -0.49 -41.48
C GLN A 512 23.60 -0.81 -40.44
N GLN A 513 22.57 -1.60 -40.79
CA GLN A 513 21.58 -2.05 -39.81
C GLN A 513 22.22 -2.85 -38.67
N SER A 514 23.11 -3.79 -38.98
CA SER A 514 23.79 -4.59 -37.96
C SER A 514 24.71 -3.75 -37.05
N LEU A 515 25.32 -2.68 -37.59
CA LEU A 515 26.12 -1.74 -36.81
C LEU A 515 25.24 -0.87 -35.92
N MET A 516 24.11 -0.40 -36.44
CA MET A 516 23.13 0.37 -35.65
C MET A 516 22.58 -0.44 -34.48
N ASP A 517 22.31 -1.73 -34.66
CA ASP A 517 21.84 -2.61 -33.59
C ASP A 517 22.91 -2.75 -32.49
N LYS A 518 24.20 -2.88 -32.86
CA LYS A 518 25.32 -2.90 -31.89
C LYS A 518 25.47 -1.58 -31.13
N VAL A 519 25.44 -0.44 -31.83
CA VAL A 519 25.53 0.88 -31.20
C VAL A 519 24.30 1.17 -30.32
N SER A 520 23.14 0.64 -30.69
CA SER A 520 21.93 0.72 -29.84
C SER A 520 22.05 -0.14 -28.58
N ALA A 521 22.67 -1.31 -28.66
CA ALA A 521 22.97 -2.14 -27.49
C ALA A 521 24.00 -1.46 -26.57
N GLU A 522 25.00 -0.78 -27.13
CA GLU A 522 25.94 0.03 -26.36
C GLU A 522 25.25 1.20 -25.64
N LEU A 523 24.33 1.91 -26.30
CA LEU A 523 23.52 2.94 -25.64
C LEU A 523 22.74 2.37 -24.43
N ALA A 524 22.26 1.13 -24.52
CA ALA A 524 21.61 0.49 -23.38
C ALA A 524 22.58 0.27 -22.20
N LEU A 525 23.84 -0.07 -22.47
CA LEU A 525 24.89 -0.16 -21.44
C LEU A 525 25.20 1.21 -20.82
N PHE A 526 25.32 2.28 -21.62
CA PHE A 526 25.51 3.63 -21.08
C PHE A 526 24.34 4.08 -20.21
N ARG A 527 23.09 3.77 -20.61
CA ARG A 527 21.90 4.03 -19.80
C ARG A 527 21.92 3.24 -18.50
N LYS A 528 22.33 1.97 -18.54
CA LYS A 528 22.48 1.14 -17.34
C LYS A 528 23.52 1.74 -16.38
N ALA A 529 24.69 2.11 -16.89
CA ALA A 529 25.76 2.76 -16.11
C ALA A 529 25.30 4.09 -15.50
N PHE A 530 24.63 4.93 -16.30
CA PHE A 530 24.06 6.19 -15.84
C PHE A 530 23.02 5.99 -14.74
N ASN A 531 22.08 5.07 -14.92
CA ASN A 531 21.04 4.78 -13.94
C ASN A 531 21.63 4.28 -12.61
N GLN A 532 22.62 3.38 -12.65
CA GLN A 532 23.30 2.90 -11.44
C GLN A 532 24.05 4.03 -10.72
N ARG A 533 24.68 4.93 -11.48
CA ARG A 533 25.33 6.13 -10.94
C ARG A 533 24.30 7.06 -10.26
N VAL A 534 23.17 7.32 -10.91
CA VAL A 534 22.08 8.15 -10.35
C VAL A 534 21.52 7.51 -9.07
N LEU A 535 21.36 6.20 -9.02
CA LEU A 535 20.92 5.50 -7.81
C LEU A 535 21.91 5.68 -6.66
N TYR A 536 23.22 5.53 -6.91
CA TYR A 536 24.26 5.79 -5.90
C TYR A 536 24.18 7.22 -5.34
N PHE A 537 24.13 8.24 -6.20
CA PHE A 537 24.08 9.63 -5.74
C PHE A 537 22.77 9.99 -5.06
N ARG A 538 21.64 9.44 -5.50
CA ARG A 538 20.35 9.59 -4.83
C ARG A 538 20.40 9.03 -3.41
N GLN A 539 20.99 7.85 -3.22
CA GLN A 539 21.15 7.25 -1.89
C GLN A 539 22.14 8.03 -1.03
N LEU A 540 23.23 8.54 -1.61
CA LEU A 540 24.16 9.40 -0.89
C LEU A 540 23.47 10.68 -0.41
N GLN A 541 22.65 11.30 -1.26
CA GLN A 541 21.87 12.49 -0.91
C GLN A 541 20.85 12.18 0.20
N GLU A 542 20.11 11.08 0.10
CA GLU A 542 19.16 10.66 1.14
C GLU A 542 19.83 10.53 2.52
N ILE A 543 21.05 9.96 2.56
CA ILE A 543 21.80 9.82 3.81
C ILE A 543 22.26 11.20 4.31
N SER A 544 22.75 12.08 3.44
CA SER A 544 23.16 13.44 3.81
C SER A 544 21.97 14.28 4.32
N ASP A 545 20.84 14.26 3.62
CA ASP A 545 19.62 14.98 3.98
C ASP A 545 19.03 14.47 5.31
N SER A 546 19.25 13.19 5.65
CA SER A 546 18.79 12.61 6.93
C SER A 546 19.42 13.26 8.17
N VAL A 547 20.56 13.93 8.00
CA VAL A 547 21.34 14.57 9.07
C VAL A 547 21.02 16.08 9.19
N ALA A 548 20.12 16.60 8.35
CA ALA A 548 19.71 18.00 8.39
C ALA A 548 19.22 18.47 9.78
N GLU A 549 19.33 19.78 10.01
CA GLU A 549 18.86 20.43 11.23
C GLU A 549 17.34 20.28 11.42
N VAL A 550 16.88 20.30 12.67
CA VAL A 550 15.45 20.13 12.96
C VAL A 550 14.69 21.42 12.70
N GLU A 551 13.70 21.31 11.83
CA GLU A 551 12.67 22.32 11.63
C GLU A 551 11.49 22.07 12.59
N PHE A 552 10.96 23.15 13.18
CA PHE A 552 9.77 23.10 14.02
C PHE A 552 8.98 24.40 13.92
N GLU A 553 7.66 24.29 13.99
CA GLU A 553 6.74 25.41 13.99
C GLU A 553 6.48 25.92 15.41
N GLY A 554 6.43 27.24 15.59
CA GLY A 554 6.13 27.86 16.88
C GLY A 554 7.30 27.89 17.87
N SER A 555 7.04 27.56 19.14
CA SER A 555 8.04 27.62 20.21
C SER A 555 8.78 26.29 20.34
N ARG A 556 10.12 26.36 20.44
CA ARG A 556 11.00 25.19 20.69
C ARG A 556 10.54 24.38 21.90
N GLN A 557 10.07 25.04 22.96
CA GLN A 557 9.64 24.33 24.18
C GLN A 557 8.36 23.54 23.95
N ASN A 558 7.40 24.10 23.20
CA ASN A 558 6.16 23.39 22.87
C ASN A 558 6.47 22.17 21.99
N ALA A 559 7.34 22.33 20.98
CA ALA A 559 7.78 21.23 20.13
C ALA A 559 8.51 20.13 20.94
N LEU A 560 9.31 20.53 21.95
CA LEU A 560 9.98 19.59 22.85
C LEU A 560 8.97 18.83 23.71
N ASP A 561 8.02 19.53 24.34
CA ASP A 561 7.02 18.93 25.22
C ASP A 561 6.10 17.97 24.44
N GLU A 562 5.71 18.35 23.22
CA GLU A 562 4.95 17.50 22.30
C GLU A 562 5.73 16.23 21.94
N THR A 563 6.98 16.37 21.50
CA THR A 563 7.83 15.22 21.11
C THR A 563 8.15 14.31 22.30
N GLU A 564 8.36 14.87 23.50
CA GLU A 564 8.57 14.06 24.72
C GLU A 564 7.28 13.32 25.13
N SER A 565 6.11 13.91 24.92
CA SER A 565 4.82 13.24 25.15
C SER A 565 4.59 12.11 24.14
N GLU A 566 4.93 12.35 22.87
CA GLU A 566 4.87 11.37 21.79
C GLU A 566 5.79 10.18 22.08
N THR A 567 7.03 10.44 22.53
CA THR A 567 7.99 9.39 22.89
C THR A 567 7.45 8.47 23.98
N LYS A 568 6.79 9.01 25.02
CA LYS A 568 6.17 8.23 26.10
C LYS A 568 4.97 7.41 25.62
N ASN A 569 4.16 7.99 24.72
CA ASN A 569 3.01 7.31 24.13
C ASN A 569 3.47 6.15 23.23
N LEU A 570 4.52 6.35 22.43
CA LEU A 570 5.13 5.32 21.60
C LEU A 570 5.75 4.22 22.45
N GLU A 571 6.44 4.53 23.54
CA GLU A 571 6.97 3.54 24.47
C GLU A 571 5.86 2.65 25.05
N ALA A 572 4.75 3.25 25.53
CA ALA A 572 3.61 2.50 26.03
C ALA A 572 2.96 1.62 24.94
N LYS A 573 2.87 2.14 23.72
CA LYS A 573 2.34 1.42 22.56
C LYS A 573 3.23 0.25 22.17
N ILE A 574 4.55 0.42 22.13
CA ILE A 574 5.52 -0.64 21.85
C ILE A 574 5.41 -1.76 22.87
N ILE A 575 5.31 -1.43 24.17
CA ILE A 575 5.12 -2.46 25.22
C ILE A 575 3.85 -3.26 24.99
N ALA A 576 2.74 -2.60 24.63
CA ALA A 576 1.48 -3.26 24.33
C ALA A 576 1.57 -4.14 23.06
N THR A 577 2.14 -3.62 21.97
CA THR A 577 2.32 -4.35 20.71
C THR A 577 3.26 -5.55 20.87
N GLN A 578 4.32 -5.44 21.68
CA GLN A 578 5.21 -6.56 22.03
C GLN A 578 4.50 -7.63 22.86
N ALA A 579 3.62 -7.23 23.78
CA ALA A 579 2.82 -8.18 24.54
C ALA A 579 1.84 -8.93 23.62
N HIS A 580 1.23 -8.22 22.67
CA HIS A 580 0.39 -8.83 21.65
C HIS A 580 1.16 -9.75 20.70
N GLN A 581 2.40 -9.39 20.33
CA GLN A 581 3.27 -10.24 19.52
C GLN A 581 3.53 -11.59 20.21
N ARG A 582 3.88 -11.55 21.51
CA ARG A 582 4.08 -12.75 22.34
C ARG A 582 2.82 -13.62 22.43
N TYR A 583 1.65 -12.99 22.51
CA TYR A 583 0.37 -13.69 22.49
C TYR A 583 0.12 -14.41 21.16
N LEU A 584 0.36 -13.74 20.04
CA LEU A 584 0.23 -14.33 18.70
C LEU A 584 1.24 -15.47 18.49
N ASP A 585 2.48 -15.31 18.97
CA ASP A 585 3.50 -16.36 18.92
C ASP A 585 3.07 -17.61 19.69
N HIS A 586 2.51 -17.44 20.89
CA HIS A 586 1.96 -18.55 21.66
C HIS A 586 0.78 -19.22 20.95
N LEU A 587 -0.12 -18.45 20.34
CA LEU A 587 -1.24 -18.99 19.57
C LEU A 587 -0.76 -19.82 18.37
N VAL A 588 0.25 -19.34 17.64
CA VAL A 588 0.86 -20.09 16.52
C VAL A 588 1.44 -21.41 17.01
N LYS A 589 2.28 -21.38 18.06
CA LYS A 589 2.87 -22.59 18.64
C LYS A 589 1.81 -23.60 19.09
N SER A 590 0.79 -23.14 19.82
CA SER A 590 -0.31 -24.00 20.29
C SER A 590 -1.16 -24.63 19.18
N ASN A 591 -1.02 -24.15 17.93
CA ASN A 591 -1.75 -24.65 16.77
C ASN A 591 -0.85 -25.50 15.85
N GLU A 592 0.47 -25.41 16.00
CA GLU A 592 1.47 -26.23 15.28
C GLU A 592 1.83 -27.49 16.06
N GLU A 593 1.90 -27.39 17.39
CA GLU A 593 2.24 -28.47 18.31
C GLU A 593 1.01 -28.72 19.21
N ASP A 594 0.28 -29.82 18.97
CA ASP A 594 -0.77 -30.32 19.88
C ASP A 594 -0.21 -30.71 21.29
N GLU A 595 1.05 -30.40 21.60
CA GLU A 595 1.73 -30.61 22.87
C GLU A 595 2.29 -29.29 23.42
N LEU A 596 1.82 -28.86 24.60
CA LEU A 596 2.37 -27.71 25.32
C LEU A 596 3.71 -28.10 25.97
N ASP A 597 4.77 -27.33 25.69
CA ASP A 597 6.09 -27.40 26.32
C ASP A 597 6.01 -27.57 27.85
N GLU A 598 6.97 -28.28 28.47
CA GLU A 598 7.02 -28.49 29.93
C GLU A 598 7.03 -27.18 30.74
N ASP A 599 7.63 -26.11 30.21
CA ASP A 599 7.66 -24.79 30.85
C ASP A 599 6.29 -24.08 30.86
N GLY A 600 5.36 -24.47 29.98
CA GLY A 600 3.98 -23.99 29.94
C GLY A 600 3.06 -24.60 31.00
N LYS A 601 3.54 -25.62 31.72
CA LYS A 601 2.77 -26.36 32.74
C LYS A 601 2.87 -25.75 34.14
N CYS A 602 3.90 -24.91 34.38
CA CYS A 602 4.19 -24.31 35.68
C CYS A 602 3.74 -22.85 35.76
N CYS A 603 3.10 -22.46 36.86
CA CYS A 603 2.67 -21.07 37.05
C CYS A 603 3.84 -20.19 37.50
N ILE A 604 4.03 -19.03 36.89
CA ILE A 604 5.14 -18.10 37.23
C ILE A 604 5.08 -17.60 38.68
N LEU A 605 3.88 -17.52 39.28
CA LEU A 605 3.68 -17.04 40.65
C LEU A 605 3.97 -18.09 41.72
N CYS A 606 3.43 -19.30 41.57
CA CYS A 606 3.58 -20.36 42.57
C CYS A 606 4.62 -21.42 42.20
N ARG A 607 5.11 -21.43 40.96
CA ARG A 607 5.98 -22.46 40.36
C ARG A 607 5.44 -23.89 40.47
N CYS A 608 4.14 -24.05 40.71
CA CYS A 608 3.49 -25.34 40.72
C CYS A 608 2.95 -25.67 39.33
N ASP A 609 2.93 -26.97 39.01
CA ASP A 609 2.15 -27.50 37.92
C ASP A 609 0.66 -27.25 38.19
N PHE A 610 -0.08 -26.87 37.15
CA PHE A 610 -1.51 -26.64 37.24
C PHE A 610 -2.26 -27.32 36.10
N GLU A 611 -3.44 -27.87 36.37
CA GLU A 611 -4.29 -28.42 35.32
C GLU A 611 -5.17 -27.36 34.65
N ARG A 612 -5.43 -26.25 35.35
CA ARG A 612 -6.27 -25.12 34.91
C ARG A 612 -5.52 -23.80 35.08
N GLY A 613 -5.35 -23.08 33.99
CA GLY A 613 -4.64 -21.80 33.96
C GLY A 613 -5.42 -20.71 33.23
N PHE A 614 -4.98 -19.47 33.43
CA PHE A 614 -5.42 -18.31 32.68
C PHE A 614 -4.25 -17.72 31.90
N ILE A 615 -4.54 -17.29 30.66
CA ILE A 615 -3.66 -16.46 29.84
C ILE A 615 -4.25 -15.05 29.87
N THR A 616 -3.43 -14.09 30.29
CA THR A 616 -3.79 -12.66 30.25
C THR A 616 -3.70 -12.12 28.82
N ASN A 617 -4.34 -10.97 28.56
CA ASN A 617 -4.20 -10.20 27.32
C ASN A 617 -2.73 -9.85 26.95
N CYS A 618 -1.81 -9.92 27.91
CA CYS A 618 -0.37 -9.75 27.71
C CYS A 618 0.42 -11.08 27.62
N ALA A 619 -0.26 -12.20 27.36
CA ALA A 619 0.30 -13.53 27.16
C ALA A 619 1.02 -14.16 28.36
N HIS A 620 0.82 -13.65 29.58
CA HIS A 620 1.41 -14.27 30.77
C HIS A 620 0.47 -15.35 31.33
N ILE A 621 1.06 -16.49 31.67
CA ILE A 621 0.35 -17.69 32.09
C ILE A 621 0.37 -17.81 33.63
N PHE A 622 -0.81 -18.02 34.22
CA PHE A 622 -0.97 -18.18 35.66
C PHE A 622 -1.91 -19.32 36.01
N CYS A 623 -1.72 -19.94 37.18
CA CYS A 623 -2.67 -20.91 37.72
C CYS A 623 -4.00 -20.22 38.05
N GLU A 624 -5.12 -20.94 37.94
CA GLU A 624 -6.46 -20.40 38.22
C GLU A 624 -6.55 -19.74 39.61
N GLY A 625 -5.98 -20.39 40.63
CA GLY A 625 -5.97 -19.86 42.01
C GLY A 625 -5.14 -18.58 42.15
N CYS A 626 -3.95 -18.59 41.57
CA CYS A 626 -2.96 -17.52 41.65
C CYS A 626 -3.49 -16.22 41.05
N LEU A 627 -4.11 -16.30 39.86
CA LEU A 627 -4.62 -15.12 39.18
C LEU A 627 -5.90 -14.58 39.82
N LYS A 628 -6.81 -15.46 40.26
CA LYS A 628 -8.03 -15.04 40.98
C LYS A 628 -7.69 -14.34 42.29
N GLU A 629 -6.72 -14.86 43.04
CA GLU A 629 -6.25 -14.22 44.26
C GLU A 629 -5.55 -12.88 43.99
N TRP A 630 -4.79 -12.79 42.90
CA TRP A 630 -4.18 -11.54 42.47
C TRP A 630 -5.23 -10.49 42.13
N MET A 631 -6.21 -10.81 41.26
CA MET A 631 -7.29 -9.90 40.87
C MET A 631 -8.23 -9.48 42.01
N GLY A 632 -8.27 -10.27 43.10
CA GLY A 632 -9.01 -9.92 44.32
C GLY A 632 -8.36 -8.80 45.14
N LYS A 633 -7.08 -8.47 44.91
CA LYS A 633 -6.36 -7.38 45.60
C LYS A 633 -6.70 -6.02 44.99
N LYS A 634 -6.64 -4.95 45.79
CA LYS A 634 -6.93 -3.57 45.34
C LYS A 634 -6.03 -3.11 44.18
N ASP A 635 -4.79 -3.57 44.14
CA ASP A 635 -3.79 -3.31 43.09
C ASP A 635 -3.70 -4.46 42.05
N GLY A 636 -4.62 -5.42 42.12
CA GLY A 636 -4.59 -6.68 41.37
C GLY A 636 -5.05 -6.62 39.91
N LYS A 637 -5.30 -5.41 39.38
CA LYS A 637 -5.81 -5.21 38.02
C LYS A 637 -4.70 -5.20 36.97
N ASP A 638 -3.45 -5.20 37.40
CA ASP A 638 -2.29 -5.19 36.53
C ASP A 638 -1.63 -6.56 36.49
N CYS A 639 -1.04 -6.94 35.36
CA CYS A 639 -0.34 -8.20 35.23
C CYS A 639 0.84 -8.29 36.22
N PRO A 640 0.98 -9.38 36.99
CA PRO A 640 2.10 -9.55 37.92
C PRO A 640 3.50 -9.51 37.27
N VAL A 641 3.59 -9.81 35.97
CA VAL A 641 4.86 -9.90 35.24
C VAL A 641 5.20 -8.58 34.53
N CYS A 642 4.26 -8.03 33.76
CA CYS A 642 4.53 -6.84 32.92
C CYS A 642 3.71 -5.60 33.28
N ARG A 643 2.85 -5.67 34.32
CA ARG A 643 2.00 -4.57 34.80
C ARG A 643 1.00 -4.00 33.79
N VAL A 644 0.78 -4.66 32.65
CA VAL A 644 -0.31 -4.33 31.72
C VAL A 644 -1.65 -4.61 32.40
N LYS A 645 -2.62 -3.70 32.26
CA LYS A 645 -3.97 -3.89 32.81
C LYS A 645 -4.62 -5.16 32.25
N ILE A 646 -5.12 -6.00 33.14
CA ILE A 646 -5.86 -7.21 32.83
C ILE A 646 -7.34 -6.85 32.68
N ASP A 647 -7.90 -7.10 31.49
CA ASP A 647 -9.34 -7.05 31.28
C ASP A 647 -9.96 -8.41 31.64
N PRO A 648 -10.85 -8.49 32.66
CA PRO A 648 -11.51 -9.73 33.02
C PRO A 648 -12.41 -10.31 31.91
N GLY A 649 -12.86 -9.49 30.94
CA GLY A 649 -13.64 -9.95 29.79
C GLY A 649 -12.81 -10.69 28.73
N ASN A 650 -11.50 -10.45 28.70
CA ASN A 650 -10.57 -10.97 27.69
C ASN A 650 -9.60 -12.03 28.27
N LEU A 651 -9.87 -12.50 29.50
CA LEU A 651 -9.12 -13.57 30.15
C LEU A 651 -9.45 -14.92 29.52
N GLN A 652 -8.44 -15.62 29.02
CA GLN A 652 -8.62 -16.94 28.44
C GLN A 652 -8.23 -18.02 29.43
N SER A 653 -9.19 -18.85 29.84
CA SER A 653 -8.89 -20.06 30.63
C SER A 653 -8.53 -21.23 29.72
N PHE A 654 -7.55 -22.03 30.13
CA PHE A 654 -7.17 -23.27 29.43
C PHE A 654 -6.90 -24.40 30.43
N LYS A 655 -6.92 -25.65 29.94
CA LYS A 655 -6.54 -26.86 30.68
C LYS A 655 -5.41 -27.57 29.96
N LEU A 656 -4.50 -28.13 30.74
CA LEU A 656 -3.28 -28.80 30.24
C LEU A 656 -3.45 -30.32 30.02
N ILE A 657 -4.50 -30.93 30.59
CA ILE A 657 -4.78 -32.37 30.46
C ILE A 657 -6.25 -32.55 30.06
N GLU A 658 -6.50 -33.10 28.87
CA GLU A 658 -7.80 -33.58 28.45
C GLU A 658 -7.94 -35.08 28.76
N PRO A 659 -8.80 -35.50 29.71
CA PRO A 659 -9.37 -36.82 29.62
C PRO A 659 -10.25 -36.85 28.37
N GLN A 660 -9.91 -37.71 27.39
CA GLN A 660 -10.76 -37.95 26.21
C GLN A 660 -12.19 -38.25 26.66
N GLN A 661 -13.07 -37.26 26.60
CA GLN A 661 -14.49 -37.49 26.85
C GLN A 661 -15.06 -38.19 25.60
N PRO A 662 -15.64 -39.39 25.73
CA PRO A 662 -16.33 -40.01 24.62
C PRO A 662 -17.42 -39.05 24.14
N ALA A 663 -17.46 -38.81 22.83
CA ALA A 663 -18.42 -37.91 22.21
C ALA A 663 -19.83 -38.21 22.72
N ALA A 664 -20.54 -37.17 23.19
CA ALA A 664 -21.92 -37.32 23.63
C ALA A 664 -22.74 -37.98 22.49
N PRO A 665 -23.52 -39.04 22.77
CA PRO A 665 -24.31 -39.69 21.73
C PRO A 665 -25.26 -38.67 21.10
N ASN A 666 -25.34 -38.68 19.77
CA ASN A 666 -26.24 -37.79 19.03
C ASN A 666 -27.68 -37.99 19.55
N THR A 667 -28.30 -36.94 20.08
CA THR A 667 -29.69 -37.00 20.54
C THR A 667 -30.59 -37.34 19.36
N ILE A 668 -31.36 -38.43 19.47
CA ILE A 668 -32.32 -38.85 18.44
C ILE A 668 -33.69 -38.27 18.81
N VAL A 669 -34.27 -37.45 17.92
CA VAL A 669 -35.63 -36.92 18.10
C VAL A 669 -36.46 -37.36 16.90
N ASN A 670 -37.56 -38.08 17.12
CA ASN A 670 -38.45 -38.62 16.09
C ASN A 670 -37.76 -39.54 15.04
N GLY A 671 -36.76 -40.33 15.45
CA GLY A 671 -36.10 -41.30 14.57
C GLY A 671 -35.03 -40.72 13.63
N GLU A 672 -34.82 -39.39 13.65
CA GLU A 672 -33.76 -38.72 12.90
C GLU A 672 -32.67 -38.19 13.86
N VAL A 673 -31.41 -38.32 13.42
CA VAL A 673 -30.25 -37.81 14.16
C VAL A 673 -30.23 -36.29 14.04
N VAL A 674 -30.24 -35.58 15.18
CA VAL A 674 -30.11 -34.12 15.19
C VAL A 674 -28.82 -33.73 14.46
N PRO A 675 -28.87 -32.80 13.48
CA PRO A 675 -27.68 -32.33 12.79
C PRO A 675 -26.73 -31.66 13.78
N THR A 676 -25.55 -32.23 13.97
CA THR A 676 -24.47 -31.62 14.75
C THR A 676 -23.46 -30.95 13.81
N SER A 677 -22.90 -29.83 14.25
CA SER A 677 -21.80 -29.18 13.55
C SER A 677 -20.61 -30.15 13.40
N ARG A 678 -20.07 -30.28 12.19
CA ARG A 678 -18.82 -31.03 11.95
C ARG A 678 -17.58 -30.32 12.50
N ARG A 679 -17.73 -29.04 12.89
CA ARG A 679 -16.68 -28.22 13.47
C ARG A 679 -16.43 -28.68 14.90
N LYS A 680 -15.32 -29.38 15.13
CA LYS A 680 -14.78 -29.63 16.47
C LYS A 680 -14.07 -28.36 16.93
N ILE A 681 -14.44 -27.86 18.10
CA ILE A 681 -13.79 -26.74 18.75
C ILE A 681 -13.57 -27.20 20.18
N ASP A 682 -12.32 -27.23 20.61
CA ASP A 682 -11.99 -27.61 21.97
C ASP A 682 -12.30 -26.43 22.90
N TYR A 683 -13.27 -26.66 23.79
CA TYR A 683 -13.69 -25.67 24.76
C TYR A 683 -13.05 -25.95 26.11
N ASN A 684 -12.38 -24.95 26.66
CA ASN A 684 -12.42 -24.71 28.11
C ASN A 684 -13.35 -23.55 28.39
N ASN A 685 -14.60 -23.86 28.74
CA ASN A 685 -15.59 -22.85 29.10
C ASN A 685 -16.09 -23.12 30.53
N PRO A 686 -15.62 -22.39 31.57
CA PRO A 686 -16.11 -22.55 32.94
C PRO A 686 -17.14 -21.49 33.36
N LEU A 687 -17.61 -20.60 32.47
CA LEU A 687 -18.48 -19.47 32.86
C LEU A 687 -20.00 -19.73 32.77
N PHE A 688 -20.45 -20.93 32.41
CA PHE A 688 -21.87 -21.31 32.52
C PHE A 688 -22.08 -22.40 33.57
N ASN A 689 -22.02 -21.99 34.83
CA ASN A 689 -22.65 -22.72 35.93
C ASN A 689 -23.67 -21.85 36.67
N THR A 690 -24.40 -21.02 35.92
CA THR A 690 -25.75 -20.59 36.33
C THR A 690 -26.73 -21.64 35.83
N PRO A 691 -27.73 -22.07 36.63
CA PRO A 691 -28.74 -22.97 36.12
C PRO A 691 -29.40 -22.29 34.92
N PHE A 692 -29.34 -22.98 33.78
CA PHE A 692 -30.05 -22.62 32.56
C PHE A 692 -31.46 -22.17 32.96
N MET A 693 -31.79 -20.89 32.79
CA MET A 693 -33.12 -20.39 33.15
C MET A 693 -34.14 -21.29 32.46
N SER A 694 -34.98 -21.93 33.25
CA SER A 694 -35.93 -22.91 32.74
C SER A 694 -36.84 -22.21 31.71
N GLN A 695 -37.31 -22.92 30.67
CA GLN A 695 -38.26 -22.35 29.71
C GLN A 695 -39.49 -21.71 30.40
N THR A 696 -39.81 -22.19 31.60
CA THR A 696 -40.81 -21.63 32.51
C THR A 696 -40.48 -20.22 33.03
N GLU A 697 -39.23 -19.89 33.34
CA GLU A 697 -38.83 -18.56 33.80
C GLU A 697 -38.85 -17.54 32.65
N VAL A 698 -38.45 -17.95 31.44
CA VAL A 698 -38.57 -17.13 30.22
C VAL A 698 -40.05 -16.87 29.89
N ALA A 699 -40.91 -17.88 30.05
CA ALA A 699 -42.37 -17.72 29.89
C ALA A 699 -42.98 -16.79 30.96
N GLN A 700 -42.47 -16.82 32.19
CA GLN A 700 -42.92 -15.90 33.25
C GLN A 700 -42.44 -14.47 33.00
N LEU A 701 -41.20 -14.29 32.55
CA LEU A 701 -40.67 -12.98 32.16
C LEU A 701 -41.43 -12.38 31.00
N THR A 702 -41.68 -13.14 29.93
CA THR A 702 -42.48 -12.67 28.79
C THR A 702 -43.91 -12.30 29.21
N LYS A 703 -44.54 -13.09 30.09
CA LYS A 703 -45.87 -12.76 30.64
C LYS A 703 -45.84 -11.49 31.50
N LEU A 704 -44.78 -11.27 32.28
CA LEU A 704 -44.58 -10.03 33.03
C LEU A 704 -44.35 -8.83 32.11
N TYR A 705 -43.62 -9.00 31.01
CA TYR A 705 -43.43 -7.98 29.98
C TYR A 705 -44.76 -7.62 29.30
N ASP A 706 -45.56 -8.61 28.92
CA ASP A 706 -46.89 -8.38 28.31
C ASP A 706 -47.84 -7.67 29.28
N GLU A 707 -47.84 -8.04 30.57
CA GLU A 707 -48.62 -7.31 31.59
C GLU A 707 -48.16 -5.86 31.77
N ARG A 708 -46.85 -5.60 31.67
CA ARG A 708 -46.30 -4.24 31.76
C ARG A 708 -46.66 -3.41 30.52
N LEU A 709 -46.62 -4.02 29.33
CA LEU A 709 -47.06 -3.39 28.08
C LEU A 709 -48.54 -3.01 28.13
N VAL A 710 -49.43 -3.91 28.58
CA VAL A 710 -50.86 -3.59 28.74
C VAL A 710 -51.09 -2.47 29.76
N LYS A 711 -50.32 -2.43 30.86
CA LYS A 711 -50.39 -1.33 31.83
C LYS A 711 -49.92 0.00 31.22
N LEU A 712 -48.87 -0.01 30.41
CA LEU A 712 -48.37 1.15 29.68
C LEU A 712 -49.37 1.64 28.63
N GLU A 713 -49.99 0.74 27.86
CA GLU A 713 -51.04 1.09 26.90
C GLU A 713 -52.25 1.74 27.58
N ARG A 714 -52.67 1.22 28.74
CA ARG A 714 -53.75 1.84 29.54
C ARG A 714 -53.35 3.21 30.06
N LEU A 715 -52.12 3.38 30.56
CA LEU A 715 -51.60 4.67 30.99
C LEU A 715 -51.56 5.68 29.84
N LEU A 716 -51.13 5.26 28.67
CA LEU A 716 -51.03 6.09 27.48
C LEU A 716 -52.41 6.49 26.96
N ALA A 717 -53.39 5.57 26.99
CA ALA A 717 -54.79 5.89 26.70
C ALA A 717 -55.40 6.88 27.70
N ILE A 718 -55.09 6.75 29.00
CA ILE A 718 -55.52 7.72 30.03
C ILE A 718 -54.88 9.09 29.78
N LEU A 719 -53.58 9.15 29.50
CA LEU A 719 -52.87 10.40 29.20
C LEU A 719 -53.43 11.09 27.95
N LEU A 720 -53.68 10.34 26.88
CA LEU A 720 -54.33 10.86 25.67
C LEU A 720 -55.75 11.37 25.96
N GLY A 721 -56.52 10.67 26.81
CA GLY A 721 -57.83 11.12 27.27
C GLY A 721 -57.77 12.43 28.07
N VAL A 722 -56.79 12.57 28.97
CA VAL A 722 -56.57 13.81 29.74
C VAL A 722 -56.17 14.95 28.80
N LEU A 723 -55.28 14.68 27.84
CA LEU A 723 -54.84 15.68 26.87
C LEU A 723 -56.01 16.12 25.97
N PHE A 724 -56.89 15.19 25.58
CA PHE A 724 -58.12 15.52 24.88
C PHE A 724 -59.06 16.39 25.74
N LEU A 725 -59.25 16.07 27.03
CA LEU A 725 -60.06 16.90 27.92
C LEU A 725 -59.46 18.30 28.12
N LEU A 726 -58.13 18.41 28.24
CA LEU A 726 -57.45 19.70 28.35
C LEU A 726 -57.61 20.54 27.09
N THR A 727 -57.38 19.95 25.91
CA THR A 727 -57.58 20.65 24.63
C THR A 727 -59.04 21.02 24.38
N PHE A 728 -59.98 20.16 24.78
CA PHE A 728 -61.40 20.47 24.73
C PHE A 728 -61.77 21.62 25.68
N PHE A 729 -61.23 21.61 26.90
CA PHE A 729 -61.47 22.67 27.88
C PHE A 729 -60.84 24.00 27.47
N THR A 730 -59.62 24.01 26.94
CA THR A 730 -58.98 25.23 26.43
C THR A 730 -59.69 25.76 25.19
N PHE A 731 -60.18 24.89 24.31
CA PHE A 731 -61.00 25.29 23.17
C PHE A 731 -62.33 25.90 23.63
N PHE A 732 -63.03 25.26 24.57
CA PHE A 732 -64.30 25.76 25.10
C PHE A 732 -64.12 27.07 25.90
N SER A 733 -63.05 27.17 26.69
CA SER A 733 -62.69 28.40 27.40
C SER A 733 -62.35 29.54 26.43
N ASN A 734 -61.64 29.26 25.33
CA ASN A 734 -61.40 30.26 24.28
C ASN A 734 -62.69 30.65 23.54
N LEU A 735 -63.62 29.71 23.33
CA LEU A 735 -64.93 30.01 22.73
C LEU A 735 -65.81 30.85 23.67
N PHE A 736 -65.68 30.68 24.98
CA PHE A 736 -66.38 31.47 25.99
C PHE A 736 -65.74 32.87 26.17
N LEU A 737 -64.40 32.95 26.17
CA LEU A 737 -63.64 34.20 26.29
C LEU A 737 -63.72 35.06 25.02
N THR A 738 -63.78 34.47 23.82
CA THR A 738 -63.99 35.23 22.57
C THR A 738 -65.42 35.78 22.42
N HIS A 739 -66.36 35.33 23.26
CA HIS A 739 -67.70 35.89 23.35
C HIS A 739 -67.81 37.03 24.39
N GLN A 740 -66.73 37.34 25.13
CA GLN A 740 -66.61 38.52 25.99
C GLN A 740 -65.48 39.44 25.49
N GLY A 741 -65.88 40.51 24.80
CA GLY A 741 -65.17 41.80 24.75
C GLY A 741 -63.66 41.78 24.49
N ARG A 742 -63.28 41.91 23.22
CA ARG A 742 -61.90 42.15 22.78
C ARG A 742 -61.60 43.65 22.84
N GLU A 743 -60.75 44.09 23.77
CA GLU A 743 -60.03 45.37 23.67
C GLU A 743 -58.53 45.12 23.42
N ALA A 744 -57.96 45.97 22.58
CA ALA A 744 -56.64 45.85 21.97
C ALA A 744 -55.56 46.56 22.80
N SER A 745 -54.36 45.99 22.85
CA SER A 745 -53.12 46.79 22.85
C SER A 745 -51.92 45.99 22.35
N SER A 746 -50.95 46.71 21.80
CA SER A 746 -49.89 46.26 20.92
C SER A 746 -48.57 46.04 21.67
N ALA A 747 -47.75 45.05 21.30
CA ALA A 747 -46.30 45.13 21.47
C ALA A 747 -45.54 44.12 20.57
N GLN A 748 -44.72 44.68 19.68
CA GLN A 748 -43.34 44.31 19.27
C GLN A 748 -42.95 42.88 18.78
N ASN A 749 -42.62 42.86 17.48
CA ASN A 749 -41.45 42.29 16.77
C ASN A 749 -40.68 41.08 17.34
N GLN A 750 -40.56 40.03 16.50
CA GLN A 750 -39.30 39.68 15.81
C GLN A 750 -39.53 38.56 14.77
N TRP A 751 -39.04 38.78 13.54
CA TRP A 751 -38.98 37.78 12.47
C TRP A 751 -37.68 36.99 12.57
N ALA A 752 -37.77 35.65 12.51
CA ALA A 752 -36.65 34.78 12.18
C ALA A 752 -36.95 34.10 10.83
N HIS A 753 -36.10 34.41 9.84
CA HIS A 753 -36.07 33.75 8.55
C HIS A 753 -35.57 32.32 8.72
N PHE A 754 -36.33 31.33 8.23
CA PHE A 754 -35.89 29.94 8.10
C PHE A 754 -35.83 29.59 6.61
N THR A 755 -34.62 29.39 6.12
CA THR A 755 -34.30 29.09 4.71
C THR A 755 -34.43 27.58 4.48
N ILE A 756 -35.22 27.20 3.49
CA ILE A 756 -35.47 25.81 3.07
C ILE A 756 -34.45 25.45 1.97
N PRO A 757 -33.63 24.40 2.12
CA PRO A 757 -32.89 23.83 1.00
C PRO A 757 -33.78 22.89 0.19
N ILE A 758 -33.88 23.20 -1.10
CA ILE A 758 -34.56 22.43 -2.15
C ILE A 758 -33.80 21.12 -2.38
N LEU A 759 -34.44 19.98 -2.13
CA LEU A 759 -33.98 18.65 -2.58
C LEU A 759 -34.58 18.33 -3.95
N SER A 760 -33.68 17.87 -4.83
CA SER A 760 -33.89 17.38 -6.19
C SER A 760 -34.82 16.13 -6.24
N PRO A 761 -35.57 15.90 -7.34
CA PRO A 761 -36.58 14.86 -7.42
C PRO A 761 -36.02 13.56 -8.01
N PHE A 762 -35.34 12.73 -7.22
CA PHE A 762 -35.04 11.33 -7.60
C PHE A 762 -34.90 10.43 -6.37
N ALA A 763 -36.02 9.91 -5.87
CA ALA A 763 -36.12 8.61 -5.18
C ALA A 763 -37.59 8.36 -4.77
N SER A 764 -38.37 7.75 -5.66
CA SER A 764 -39.61 7.06 -5.30
C SER A 764 -39.32 5.57 -5.36
N VAL A 765 -38.96 4.98 -4.23
CA VAL A 765 -39.07 3.54 -3.98
C VAL A 765 -39.77 3.42 -2.63
N VAL A 766 -41.01 2.93 -2.70
CA VAL A 766 -41.94 2.78 -1.59
C VAL A 766 -41.43 1.68 -0.66
N GLU A 767 -40.97 2.05 0.53
CA GLU A 767 -40.77 1.11 1.64
C GLU A 767 -42.08 0.93 2.40
N HIS A 768 -42.54 -0.31 2.50
CA HIS A 768 -43.65 -0.70 3.36
C HIS A 768 -43.18 -0.73 4.81
N GLU A 769 -43.38 0.37 5.55
CA GLU A 769 -43.24 0.36 7.00
C GLU A 769 -44.41 -0.40 7.65
N VAL A 770 -44.07 -1.45 8.40
CA VAL A 770 -45.01 -2.17 9.26
C VAL A 770 -45.11 -1.38 10.56
N SER A 771 -46.13 -0.53 10.65
CA SER A 771 -46.45 0.30 11.81
C SER A 771 -46.44 -0.49 13.14
N VAL A 772 -45.64 -0.02 14.10
CA VAL A 772 -45.54 -0.48 15.50
C VAL A 772 -46.76 -0.04 16.35
N VAL A 773 -47.77 0.58 15.73
CA VAL A 773 -48.98 1.08 16.39
C VAL A 773 -50.17 0.21 16.00
N GLY A 774 -50.83 -0.42 16.99
CA GLY A 774 -51.96 -1.31 16.77
C GLY A 774 -53.10 -0.65 15.98
N SER A 775 -53.74 -1.37 15.07
CA SER A 775 -54.77 -0.83 14.18
C SER A 775 -55.94 -0.15 14.90
N ARG A 776 -56.23 -0.57 16.14
CA ARG A 776 -57.26 0.03 17.00
C ARG A 776 -56.90 1.44 17.49
N THR A 777 -55.62 1.69 17.82
CA THR A 777 -55.18 3.02 18.26
C THR A 777 -55.10 3.99 17.09
N ILE A 778 -54.68 3.53 15.90
CA ILE A 778 -54.74 4.31 14.65
C ILE A 778 -56.18 4.70 14.31
N PHE A 779 -57.12 3.75 14.38
CA PHE A 779 -58.52 4.04 14.09
C PHE A 779 -59.13 5.03 15.09
N GLY A 780 -58.77 4.91 16.38
CA GLY A 780 -59.18 5.83 17.43
C GLY A 780 -58.66 7.26 17.21
N SER A 781 -57.38 7.42 16.87
CA SER A 781 -56.81 8.74 16.58
C SER A 781 -57.37 9.35 15.29
N CYS A 782 -57.61 8.56 14.24
CA CYS A 782 -58.27 9.04 13.03
C CYS A 782 -59.69 9.56 13.29
N LEU A 783 -60.49 8.88 14.13
CA LEU A 783 -61.83 9.34 14.50
C LEU A 783 -61.81 10.66 15.30
N ILE A 784 -60.84 10.83 16.20
CA ILE A 784 -60.69 12.07 16.98
C ILE A 784 -60.29 13.23 16.06
N ILE A 785 -59.35 13.01 15.14
CA ILE A 785 -58.92 14.01 14.16
C ILE A 785 -60.08 14.38 13.23
N ALA A 786 -60.85 13.39 12.76
CA ALA A 786 -62.03 13.63 11.94
C ALA A 786 -63.11 14.43 12.69
N GLY A 787 -63.31 14.14 13.98
CA GLY A 787 -64.21 14.90 14.85
C GLY A 787 -63.77 16.37 15.00
N LEU A 788 -62.49 16.61 15.31
CA LEU A 788 -61.91 17.95 15.41
C LEU A 788 -62.01 18.71 14.08
N ALA A 789 -61.69 18.05 12.96
CA ALA A 789 -61.82 18.64 11.63
C ALA A 789 -63.28 19.01 11.31
N TYR A 790 -64.25 18.15 11.66
CA TYR A 790 -65.67 18.45 11.49
C TYR A 790 -66.13 19.66 12.32
N PHE A 791 -65.69 19.77 13.58
CA PHE A 791 -66.04 20.92 14.42
C PHE A 791 -65.38 22.22 13.96
N LEU A 792 -64.12 22.16 13.51
CA LEU A 792 -63.43 23.31 12.91
C LEU A 792 -64.11 23.76 11.61
N LEU A 793 -64.47 22.82 10.74
CA LEU A 793 -65.20 23.12 9.51
C LEU A 793 -66.58 23.74 9.82
N ARG A 794 -67.30 23.20 10.81
CA ARG A 794 -68.59 23.74 11.24
C ARG A 794 -68.47 25.13 11.84
N HIS A 795 -67.41 25.40 12.62
CA HIS A 795 -67.13 26.72 13.14
C HIS A 795 -66.79 27.72 12.02
N TRP A 796 -65.99 27.30 11.04
CA TRP A 796 -65.66 28.12 9.86
C TRP A 796 -66.88 28.43 8.99
N ILE A 797 -67.78 27.47 8.79
CA ILE A 797 -69.05 27.69 8.06
C ILE A 797 -69.93 28.68 8.84
N ASN A 798 -70.06 28.53 10.16
CA ASN A 798 -70.86 29.44 10.97
C ASN A 798 -70.26 30.86 11.08
N SER A 799 -68.93 31.01 11.04
CA SER A 799 -68.27 32.33 11.05
C SER A 799 -68.28 33.01 9.69
N SER A 800 -68.21 32.25 8.58
CA SER A 800 -68.29 32.78 7.21
C SER A 800 -69.70 33.20 6.78
N ILE A 801 -70.76 32.67 7.40
CA ILE A 801 -72.15 33.14 7.20
C ILE A 801 -72.39 34.53 7.83
N ARG A 802 -71.54 35.01 8.76
CA ARG A 802 -71.66 36.36 9.37
C ARG A 802 -70.89 37.46 8.62
N LEU A 803 -70.18 37.14 7.52
CA LEU A 803 -69.37 38.10 6.76
C LEU A 803 -69.72 38.09 5.26
N ARG A 804 -71.00 38.30 4.94
CA ARG A 804 -71.41 38.86 3.64
C ARG A 804 -72.20 40.16 3.87
N PRO A 805 -71.75 41.30 3.31
CA PRO A 805 -72.43 42.59 3.44
C PRO A 805 -73.74 42.61 2.64
N ALA A 806 -74.79 43.18 3.24
CA ALA A 806 -75.95 43.68 2.49
C ALA A 806 -75.58 45.05 1.92
N SER A 807 -75.68 45.18 0.59
CA SER A 807 -75.63 46.39 -0.26
C SER A 807 -74.54 47.43 0.03
#